data_AF-A0A2E7UNL8-F1
#
_entry.id   AF-A0A2E7UNL8-F1
#
_cell.length_a   1.000
_cell.length_b   1.000
_cell.length_c   1.000
_cell.angle_alpha   90.00
_cell.angle_beta   90.00
_cell.angle_gamma   90.00
#
_symmetry.space_group_name_H-M   'P 1'
#
loop_
_entity.id
_entity.type
_entity.pdbx_description
1 polymer ?
#
loop_
_entity_poly.entity_id
_entity_poly.type
_entity_poly.pdbx_seq_one_letter_code
_entity_poly.pdbx_strand_id
1 'polypeptide(L)'
;MSSSQPNPGSFVNPWSHGSLIRYLAWLRQTHSHLPLPAPDADPSEGVALAELYVPPLLGPAPGVGHGPGADRTIDLLDVLDTTRQVVLLGEPGSGRTTLLSWLVHSLTDPGRNMVLNRLGRMVPIVVPVRALPLHAELRTLEELLALLGGLPFWFEGLDELLPDLLVRGQVLFILDDADAIEDLAVQEALREAIFDGIERFPANSWVLSAEAPGFGTVPIRDDAPLVGPDEPRVARWYVQPWGADQVKAFSERWADLAVKQPLDPQAMRTAIARSHLARRLSLTPAMLAVLAVVFVARGDIPEERSTLLDWLVAGWLRILDNVPGSSVVAMPVRRAWVEAMARAAEAERIAAWDPWLAAGAPSSLESRVRTPPVAIGQAVVLLQDAARSLGAAVPDDTAGHKFVLGAAHRPGILVARGGGVGFVRPDHQRFLAAVHVAVDLQVAPDDDHTSGAAMATVRGWSRMAEEQDDDLSDLLQLLGERHDVAQRVYRRILETDRDRSLGELDDLGPLALALQDPDRAVVPEEVRGAARNLVDEAVRRWAGERGRVPKWARSLEPMRGLRDLPTLNLSGNPHVEDLYPLANQKLLYRLDLNGCSKVADIAPLSTMPQLQWADLYGCAKLDDISPLYNSQWLRWLDLGGCTNLTDLAPLGGLQGLQALALHNCTALEDLAPLTSIRSLRALVLTGCSSVYDLAPLRMLPPGGTVWVKGSGVRVVPPGLQWSVRGL
;
A
#
# COMPACT_ATOMS: atom_id res chain seq x y z
N MET A 1 24.77 21.76 33.74
CA MET A 1 25.05 23.21 33.75
C MET A 1 23.78 23.94 33.31
N SER A 2 23.51 25.11 33.88
CA SER A 2 22.21 25.80 33.80
C SER A 2 21.70 26.05 32.38
N SER A 3 20.38 25.96 32.23
CA SER A 3 19.53 26.27 31.09
C SER A 3 19.62 27.74 30.63
N SER A 4 20.73 28.15 30.02
CA SER A 4 20.78 29.42 29.29
C SER A 4 20.37 29.19 27.84
N GLN A 5 19.30 29.84 27.39
CA GLN A 5 19.02 30.00 25.96
C GLN A 5 20.26 30.55 25.25
N PRO A 6 20.57 30.09 24.02
CA PRO A 6 21.73 30.57 23.28
C PRO A 6 21.60 32.08 23.07
N ASN A 7 22.61 32.82 23.52
CA ASN A 7 22.68 34.26 23.39
C ASN A 7 22.99 34.58 21.91
N PRO A 8 22.11 35.22 21.12
CA PRO A 8 22.30 35.40 19.67
C PRO A 8 23.58 36.15 19.27
N GLY A 9 24.26 36.80 20.22
CA GLY A 9 25.55 37.46 20.03
C GLY A 9 26.78 36.54 20.04
N SER A 10 26.65 35.22 20.26
CA SER A 10 27.79 34.28 20.31
C SER A 10 27.97 33.40 19.06
N PHE A 11 27.13 33.54 18.03
CA PHE A 11 27.25 32.76 16.80
C PHE A 11 28.46 33.22 15.99
N VAL A 12 29.28 32.26 15.56
CA VAL A 12 30.36 32.51 14.61
C VAL A 12 29.72 32.98 13.32
N ASN A 13 30.20 34.07 12.72
CA ASN A 13 29.71 34.43 11.40
C ASN A 13 30.25 33.41 10.37
N PRO A 14 29.41 32.56 9.76
CA PRO A 14 29.91 31.50 8.89
C PRO A 14 30.53 32.07 7.61
N TRP A 15 30.18 33.31 7.23
CA TRP A 15 30.77 34.02 6.10
C TRP A 15 32.06 34.79 6.43
N SER A 16 32.59 34.68 7.65
CA SER A 16 33.91 35.24 7.99
C SER A 16 34.99 34.19 8.21
N HIS A 17 34.67 32.89 8.07
CA HIS A 17 35.60 31.79 8.27
C HIS A 17 35.85 31.04 6.96
N GLY A 18 37.11 30.98 6.49
CA GLY A 18 37.44 30.46 5.15
C GLY A 18 36.98 29.03 4.87
N SER A 19 37.00 28.14 5.87
CA SER A 19 36.49 26.76 5.73
C SER A 19 34.96 26.72 5.62
N LEU A 20 34.24 27.50 6.43
CA LEU A 20 32.77 27.54 6.38
C LEU A 20 32.26 28.18 5.09
N ILE A 21 32.92 29.22 4.57
CA ILE A 21 32.56 29.83 3.28
C ILE A 21 32.59 28.79 2.16
N ARG A 22 33.66 27.98 2.10
CA ARG A 22 33.82 26.95 1.07
C ARG A 22 32.81 25.81 1.24
N TYR A 23 32.54 25.38 2.48
CA TYR A 23 31.51 24.39 2.78
C TYR A 23 30.10 24.86 2.37
N LEU A 24 29.72 26.09 2.75
CA LEU A 24 28.41 26.66 2.37
C LEU A 24 28.30 26.86 0.86
N ALA A 25 29.38 27.25 0.18
CA ALA A 25 29.38 27.37 -1.28
C ALA A 25 29.17 26.01 -1.96
N TRP A 26 29.79 24.94 -1.45
CA TRP A 26 29.57 23.58 -1.93
C TRP A 26 28.12 23.12 -1.72
N LEU A 27 27.55 23.31 -0.53
CA LEU A 27 26.15 23.01 -0.26
C LEU A 27 25.20 23.78 -1.19
N ARG A 28 25.49 25.07 -1.39
CA ARG A 28 24.70 25.91 -2.31
C ARG A 28 24.72 25.36 -3.73
N GLN A 29 25.88 24.91 -4.21
CA GLN A 29 26.01 24.34 -5.54
C GLN A 29 25.17 23.06 -5.67
N THR A 30 25.22 22.17 -4.68
CA THR A 30 24.49 20.89 -4.69
C THR A 30 22.97 21.03 -4.58
N HIS A 31 22.48 22.02 -3.83
CA HIS A 31 21.04 22.18 -3.54
C HIS A 31 20.37 23.36 -4.27
N SER A 32 21.01 23.94 -5.30
CA SER A 32 20.50 25.11 -6.01
C SER A 32 19.59 24.81 -7.19
N HIS A 33 19.55 23.57 -7.69
CA HIS A 33 18.83 23.22 -8.92
C HIS A 33 17.88 22.05 -8.70
N LEU A 34 16.69 22.18 -9.28
CA LEU A 34 15.74 21.12 -9.47
C LEU A 34 16.09 20.34 -10.74
N PRO A 35 16.01 19.01 -10.68
CA PRO A 35 16.43 18.16 -11.78
C PRO A 35 15.31 18.01 -12.84
N LEU A 36 14.75 19.14 -13.29
CA LEU A 36 13.66 19.27 -14.27
C LEU A 36 14.18 19.95 -15.56
N PRO A 37 13.70 19.53 -16.75
CA PRO A 37 14.01 20.25 -17.98
C PRO A 37 13.17 21.53 -18.05
N ALA A 38 13.82 22.70 -18.09
CA ALA A 38 13.08 23.95 -18.27
C ALA A 38 12.43 23.98 -19.68
N PRO A 39 11.29 24.68 -19.86
CA PRO A 39 10.56 24.71 -21.15
C PRO A 39 11.41 25.15 -22.36
N ASP A 40 12.38 26.04 -22.14
CA ASP A 40 13.20 26.67 -23.20
C ASP A 40 14.71 26.56 -23.00
N ALA A 41 15.17 25.88 -21.94
CA ALA A 41 16.58 25.68 -21.64
C ALA A 41 17.10 24.37 -22.25
N ASP A 42 18.43 24.22 -22.27
CA ASP A 42 19.02 22.90 -22.49
C ASP A 42 18.48 21.97 -21.40
N PRO A 43 17.91 20.80 -21.75
CA PRO A 43 17.41 19.86 -20.78
C PRO A 43 18.46 19.54 -19.68
N SER A 44 19.75 19.60 -20.00
CA SER A 44 20.86 19.31 -19.10
C SER A 44 21.10 20.34 -18.00
N GLU A 45 20.57 21.57 -18.10
CA GLU A 45 20.87 22.67 -17.17
C GLU A 45 20.02 22.68 -15.89
N GLY A 46 18.97 21.85 -15.79
CA GLY A 46 18.06 21.86 -14.64
C GLY A 46 17.30 23.19 -14.51
N VAL A 47 16.47 23.34 -13.47
CA VAL A 47 15.78 24.60 -13.15
C VAL A 47 16.29 25.12 -11.82
N ALA A 48 16.64 26.41 -11.73
CA ALA A 48 17.04 27.00 -10.46
C ALA A 48 15.92 26.85 -9.42
N LEU A 49 16.25 26.27 -8.25
CA LEU A 49 15.29 26.00 -7.19
C LEU A 49 14.56 27.27 -6.76
N ALA A 50 15.26 28.40 -6.67
CA ALA A 50 14.70 29.69 -6.27
C ALA A 50 13.59 30.19 -7.22
N GLU A 51 13.63 29.81 -8.50
CA GLU A 51 12.67 30.26 -9.50
C GLU A 51 11.35 29.48 -9.41
N LEU A 52 11.44 28.15 -9.19
CA LEU A 52 10.27 27.26 -9.25
C LEU A 52 9.72 26.85 -7.87
N TYR A 53 10.46 27.06 -6.77
CA TYR A 53 10.08 26.56 -5.44
C TYR A 53 8.78 27.16 -4.91
N VAL A 54 7.78 26.32 -4.65
CA VAL A 54 6.55 26.68 -3.94
C VAL A 54 6.56 26.00 -2.58
N PRO A 55 6.47 26.75 -1.47
CA PRO A 55 6.51 26.16 -0.13
C PRO A 55 5.30 25.24 0.11
N PRO A 56 5.51 24.00 0.59
CA PRO A 56 4.43 23.13 1.00
C PRO A 56 3.80 23.61 2.32
N LEU A 57 2.57 23.20 2.56
CA LEU A 57 1.91 23.40 3.85
C LEU A 57 2.10 22.17 4.73
N LEU A 58 2.29 22.39 6.01
CA LEU A 58 2.39 21.33 7.02
C LEU A 58 1.09 21.25 7.80
N GLY A 59 0.65 20.05 8.15
CA GLY A 59 -0.59 19.83 8.91
C GLY A 59 -0.62 18.47 9.59
N PRO A 60 -1.73 18.11 10.26
CA PRO A 60 -1.92 16.78 10.84
C PRO A 60 -1.98 15.70 9.76
N ALA A 61 -1.72 14.44 10.13
CA ALA A 61 -1.81 13.31 9.22
C ALA A 61 -3.26 13.13 8.70
N PRO A 62 -3.46 12.85 7.39
CA PRO A 62 -4.79 12.59 6.85
C PRO A 62 -5.46 11.41 7.57
N GLY A 63 -6.65 11.61 8.13
CA GLY A 63 -7.45 10.54 8.75
C GLY A 63 -7.00 10.08 10.15
N VAL A 64 -5.88 10.58 10.68
CA VAL A 64 -5.42 10.29 12.05
C VAL A 64 -5.27 11.63 12.79
N GLY A 65 -6.37 12.07 13.39
CA GLY A 65 -6.40 13.35 14.07
C GLY A 65 -5.70 13.31 15.42
N HIS A 66 -4.36 13.28 15.49
CA HIS A 66 -3.60 13.56 16.71
C HIS A 66 -2.28 14.29 16.38
N GLY A 67 -2.32 15.62 16.49
CA GLY A 67 -1.17 16.52 16.53
C GLY A 67 -1.58 17.81 17.26
N PRO A 68 -0.64 18.59 17.84
CA PRO A 68 -0.98 19.83 18.54
C PRO A 68 -1.42 20.88 17.51
N GLY A 69 -2.72 21.16 17.46
CA GLY A 69 -3.33 22.12 16.53
C GLY A 69 -4.32 21.47 15.57
N ALA A 70 -5.56 21.31 16.01
CA ALA A 70 -6.68 20.91 15.17
C ALA A 70 -6.87 21.91 13.99
N ASP A 71 -7.05 21.37 12.79
CA ASP A 71 -7.51 22.04 11.55
C ASP A 71 -6.67 23.20 10.96
N ARG A 72 -5.41 23.40 11.36
CA ARG A 72 -4.56 24.46 10.78
C ARG A 72 -3.35 23.95 10.04
N THR A 73 -3.16 24.46 8.83
CA THR A 73 -1.91 24.35 8.09
C THR A 73 -0.91 25.39 8.58
N ILE A 74 0.37 25.04 8.61
CA ILE A 74 1.47 25.88 9.10
C ILE A 74 2.68 25.82 8.15
N ASP A 75 3.51 26.87 8.12
CA ASP A 75 4.78 26.88 7.38
C ASP A 75 5.90 26.22 8.20
N LEU A 76 6.90 25.64 7.52
CA LEU A 76 8.05 25.01 8.19
C LEU A 76 8.80 26.00 9.12
N LEU A 77 8.95 27.26 8.72
CA LEU A 77 9.66 28.24 9.54
C LEU A 77 8.87 28.58 10.81
N ASP A 78 7.54 28.60 10.75
CA ASP A 78 6.71 28.77 11.95
C ASP A 78 6.84 27.57 12.90
N VAL A 79 6.97 26.35 12.36
CA VAL A 79 7.26 25.15 13.16
C VAL A 79 8.64 25.24 13.81
N LEU A 80 9.66 25.64 13.06
CA LEU A 80 11.04 25.76 13.56
C LEU A 80 11.22 26.87 14.60
N ASP A 81 10.36 27.89 14.59
CA ASP A 81 10.32 28.92 15.63
C ASP A 81 9.82 28.38 16.98
N THR A 82 9.00 27.33 16.96
CA THR A 82 8.39 26.75 18.17
C THR A 82 9.10 25.51 18.67
N THR A 83 9.75 24.75 17.77
CA THR A 83 10.35 23.46 18.10
C THR A 83 11.70 23.26 17.43
N ARG A 84 12.63 22.64 18.15
CA ARG A 84 14.00 22.36 17.67
C ARG A 84 14.10 21.03 16.94
N GLN A 85 13.17 20.11 17.16
CA GLN A 85 13.18 18.76 16.64
C GLN A 85 11.92 18.55 15.81
N VAL A 86 12.09 18.44 14.49
CA VAL A 86 10.99 18.36 13.53
C VAL A 86 11.12 17.08 12.70
N VAL A 87 10.01 16.35 12.60
CA VAL A 87 9.86 15.21 11.68
C VAL A 87 8.83 15.57 10.62
N LEU A 88 9.28 15.58 9.37
CA LEU A 88 8.48 15.84 8.18
C LEU A 88 8.06 14.53 7.53
N LEU A 89 6.79 14.21 7.68
CA LEU A 89 6.16 13.03 7.10
C LEU A 89 5.46 13.41 5.80
N GLY A 90 5.40 12.50 4.84
CA GLY A 90 4.63 12.74 3.63
C GLY A 90 4.67 11.57 2.66
N GLU A 91 3.72 11.55 1.72
CA GLU A 91 3.74 10.58 0.64
C GLU A 91 4.98 10.74 -0.26
N PRO A 92 5.38 9.68 -0.98
CA PRO A 92 6.36 9.77 -2.07
C PRO A 92 5.99 10.87 -3.07
N GLY A 93 6.96 11.72 -3.44
CA GLY A 93 6.75 12.83 -4.38
C GLY A 93 6.05 14.07 -3.80
N SER A 94 5.78 14.12 -2.49
CA SER A 94 5.21 15.29 -1.78
C SER A 94 6.13 16.52 -1.73
N GLY A 95 7.43 16.36 -2.04
CA GLY A 95 8.40 17.45 -2.08
C GLY A 95 9.23 17.63 -0.80
N ARG A 96 9.29 16.63 0.08
CA ARG A 96 10.13 16.64 1.31
C ARG A 96 11.60 16.98 1.03
N THR A 97 12.26 16.24 0.13
CA THR A 97 13.64 16.52 -0.32
C THR A 97 13.79 17.94 -0.89
N THR A 98 12.79 18.42 -1.63
CA THR A 98 12.80 19.77 -2.21
C THR A 98 12.69 20.85 -1.14
N LEU A 99 11.84 20.65 -0.14
CA LEU A 99 11.71 21.53 1.03
C LEU A 99 13.02 21.60 1.82
N LEU A 100 13.67 20.45 2.07
CA LEU A 100 14.97 20.41 2.76
C LEU A 100 16.08 21.07 1.93
N SER A 101 16.11 20.83 0.61
CA SER A 101 17.06 21.49 -0.30
C SER A 101 16.86 23.01 -0.33
N TRP A 102 15.61 23.48 -0.28
CA TRP A 102 15.31 24.90 -0.18
C TRP A 102 15.79 25.52 1.14
N LEU A 103 15.64 24.80 2.25
CA LEU A 103 16.14 25.24 3.55
C LEU A 103 17.67 25.36 3.54
N VAL A 104 18.38 24.35 3.02
CA VAL A 104 19.84 24.39 2.83
C VAL A 104 20.27 25.54 1.92
N HIS A 105 19.60 25.69 0.77
CA HIS A 105 19.89 26.77 -0.18
C HIS A 105 19.71 28.15 0.47
N SER A 106 18.64 28.35 1.24
CA SER A 106 18.34 29.62 1.90
C SER A 106 19.32 29.95 3.03
N LEU A 107 19.79 28.95 3.78
CA LEU A 107 20.79 29.14 4.84
C LEU A 107 22.21 29.40 4.29
N THR A 108 22.51 28.89 3.10
CA THR A 108 23.82 29.04 2.46
C THR A 108 23.92 30.30 1.60
N ASP A 109 22.80 30.94 1.26
CA ASP A 109 22.78 32.20 0.52
C ASP A 109 23.25 33.38 1.41
N PRO A 110 24.35 34.09 1.07
CA PRO A 110 24.82 35.25 1.83
C PRO A 110 23.87 36.47 1.74
N GLY A 111 22.90 36.45 0.83
CA GLY A 111 21.89 37.50 0.71
C GLY A 111 20.91 37.54 1.90
N ARG A 112 20.32 38.72 2.17
CA ARG A 112 19.24 38.81 3.16
C ARG A 112 18.02 38.05 2.66
N ASN A 113 17.59 37.05 3.42
CA ASN A 113 16.37 36.29 3.15
C ASN A 113 15.61 36.00 4.45
N MET A 114 14.36 35.56 4.32
CA MET A 114 13.45 35.34 5.45
C MET A 114 13.93 34.24 6.40
N VAL A 115 14.59 33.20 5.88
CA VAL A 115 15.14 32.09 6.68
C VAL A 115 16.25 32.59 7.59
N LEU A 116 17.22 33.35 7.06
CA LEU A 116 18.29 33.95 7.86
C LEU A 116 17.77 34.96 8.89
N ASN A 117 16.67 35.66 8.58
CA ASN A 117 16.06 36.59 9.52
C ASN A 117 15.40 35.87 10.71
N ARG A 118 14.81 34.69 10.49
CA ARG A 118 14.13 33.91 11.55
C ARG A 118 15.06 32.98 12.30
N LEU A 119 15.78 32.11 11.59
CA LEU A 119 16.66 31.10 12.17
C LEU A 119 18.05 31.65 12.55
N GLY A 120 18.40 32.83 12.04
CA GLY A 120 19.74 33.39 12.21
C GLY A 120 20.79 32.67 11.37
N ARG A 121 22.05 32.73 11.82
CA ARG A 121 23.22 32.24 11.07
C ARG A 121 23.52 30.77 11.37
N MET A 122 22.51 29.91 11.29
CA MET A 122 22.71 28.46 11.51
C MET A 122 23.58 27.86 10.41
N VAL A 123 24.37 26.86 10.78
CA VAL A 123 25.18 26.06 9.85
C VAL A 123 24.42 24.75 9.59
N PRO A 124 23.90 24.52 8.36
CA PRO A 124 23.24 23.27 8.04
C PRO A 124 24.27 22.14 7.89
N ILE A 125 24.00 21.00 8.52
CA ILE A 125 24.77 19.75 8.36
C ILE A 125 23.83 18.72 7.74
N VAL A 126 24.03 18.45 6.45
CA VAL A 126 23.25 17.46 5.69
C VAL A 126 23.85 16.08 5.92
N VAL A 127 23.02 15.15 6.38
CA VAL A 127 23.41 13.77 6.68
C VAL A 127 22.83 12.86 5.59
N PRO A 128 23.64 12.41 4.62
CA PRO A 128 23.17 11.57 3.52
C PRO A 128 23.05 10.11 3.99
N VAL A 129 21.96 9.78 4.67
CA VAL A 129 21.73 8.47 5.32
C VAL A 129 22.03 7.29 4.39
N ARG A 130 21.61 7.38 3.11
CA ARG A 130 21.83 6.34 2.09
C ARG A 130 23.29 6.12 1.68
N ALA A 131 24.15 7.12 1.87
CA ALA A 131 25.56 7.06 1.48
C ALA A 131 26.49 6.68 2.64
N LEU A 132 25.96 6.63 3.87
CA LEU A 132 26.76 6.35 5.06
C LEU A 132 26.88 4.84 5.27
N PRO A 133 28.08 4.33 5.61
CA PRO A 133 28.28 2.93 5.98
C PRO A 133 27.81 2.69 7.43
N LEU A 134 26.50 2.86 7.66
CA LEU A 134 25.86 2.65 8.95
C LEU A 134 25.91 1.17 9.33
N HIS A 135 26.05 0.90 10.62
CA HIS A 135 26.18 -0.45 11.16
C HIS A 135 25.48 -0.54 12.52
N ALA A 136 25.08 -1.75 12.90
CA ALA A 136 24.25 -2.00 14.10
C ALA A 136 24.95 -1.69 15.43
N GLU A 137 26.26 -1.40 15.44
CA GLU A 137 27.02 -1.02 16.64
C GLU A 137 27.13 0.50 16.86
N LEU A 138 26.64 1.33 15.93
CA LEU A 138 26.63 2.78 16.07
C LEU A 138 25.81 3.23 17.30
N ARG A 139 26.37 4.05 18.19
CA ARG A 139 25.71 4.51 19.43
C ARG A 139 25.81 6.00 19.69
N THR A 140 26.84 6.69 19.18
CA THR A 140 27.14 8.08 19.59
C THR A 140 27.09 9.07 18.42
N LEU A 141 26.88 10.35 18.73
CA LEU A 141 26.97 11.41 17.71
C LEU A 141 28.37 11.48 17.11
N GLU A 142 29.44 11.32 17.90
CA GLU A 142 30.81 11.38 17.37
C GLU A 142 31.09 10.27 16.35
N GLU A 143 30.58 9.06 16.58
CA GLU A 143 30.70 7.98 15.61
C GLU A 143 29.98 8.33 14.30
N LEU A 144 28.76 8.89 14.39
CA LEU A 144 28.02 9.34 13.20
C LEU A 144 28.77 10.46 12.45
N LEU A 145 29.34 11.42 13.18
CA LEU A 145 30.15 12.49 12.60
C LEU A 145 31.46 11.97 11.99
N ALA A 146 32.08 10.94 12.58
CA ALA A 146 33.25 10.29 12.02
C ALA A 146 32.94 9.58 10.70
N LEU A 147 31.75 8.97 10.58
CA LEU A 147 31.29 8.39 9.32
C LEU A 147 31.09 9.46 8.23
N LEU A 148 30.56 10.64 8.60
CA LEU A 148 30.50 11.79 7.70
C LEU A 148 31.91 12.23 7.28
N GLY A 149 32.84 12.32 8.24
CA GLY A 149 34.25 12.63 8.02
C GLY A 149 34.96 11.72 7.01
N GLY A 150 34.52 10.46 6.92
CA GLY A 150 35.04 9.47 5.98
C GLY A 150 34.50 9.57 4.56
N LEU A 151 33.52 10.43 4.29
CA LEU A 151 32.95 10.56 2.94
C LEU A 151 33.94 11.27 2.00
N PRO A 152 34.10 10.80 0.75
CA PRO A 152 35.07 11.37 -0.20
C PRO A 152 34.75 12.82 -0.61
N PHE A 153 33.55 13.30 -0.28
CA PHE A 153 33.07 14.66 -0.51
C PHE A 153 32.91 15.47 0.79
N TRP A 154 33.34 14.93 1.94
CA TRP A 154 33.34 15.68 3.18
C TRP A 154 34.36 16.83 3.14
N PHE A 155 34.03 17.92 3.82
CA PHE A 155 34.82 19.13 3.73
C PHE A 155 35.95 19.14 4.76
N GLU A 156 37.19 19.00 4.30
CA GLU A 156 38.39 19.06 5.16
C GLU A 156 38.42 20.34 6.01
N GLY A 157 38.48 20.18 7.34
CA GLY A 157 38.54 21.26 8.32
C GLY A 157 37.19 21.68 8.92
N LEU A 158 36.07 21.07 8.53
CA LEU A 158 34.80 21.24 9.26
C LEU A 158 34.85 20.52 10.62
N ASP A 159 35.57 19.40 10.71
CA ASP A 159 35.69 18.58 11.93
C ASP A 159 36.31 19.34 13.11
N GLU A 160 37.21 20.30 12.82
CA GLU A 160 37.83 21.14 13.85
C GLU A 160 36.86 22.19 14.42
N LEU A 161 35.90 22.65 13.60
CA LEU A 161 34.95 23.71 13.96
C LEU A 161 33.66 23.15 14.54
N LEU A 162 33.29 21.93 14.14
CA LEU A 162 32.00 21.33 14.48
C LEU A 162 31.76 21.23 16.01
N PRO A 163 32.74 20.85 16.85
CA PRO A 163 32.54 20.84 18.30
C PRO A 163 32.17 22.21 18.89
N ASP A 164 32.81 23.30 18.42
CA ASP A 164 32.50 24.66 18.87
C ASP A 164 31.10 25.12 18.38
N LEU A 165 30.74 24.79 17.14
CA LEU A 165 29.41 25.07 16.60
C LEU A 165 28.30 24.32 17.37
N LEU A 166 28.54 23.06 17.74
CA LEU A 166 27.60 22.23 18.51
C LEU A 166 27.37 22.80 19.91
N VAL A 167 28.44 23.17 20.62
CA VAL A 167 28.33 23.78 21.96
C VAL A 167 27.58 25.11 21.92
N ARG A 168 27.74 25.89 20.84
CA ARG A 168 27.02 27.16 20.64
C ARG A 168 25.55 26.99 20.26
N GLY A 169 25.10 25.80 19.89
CA GLY A 169 23.74 25.58 19.38
C GLY A 169 23.53 26.13 17.97
N GLN A 170 24.59 26.25 17.17
CA GLN A 170 24.56 26.89 15.85
C GLN A 170 24.30 25.89 14.70
N VAL A 171 24.15 24.60 15.00
CA VAL A 171 24.00 23.54 14.00
C VAL A 171 22.53 23.23 13.73
N LEU A 172 22.18 23.09 12.45
CA LEU A 172 20.91 22.51 11.98
C LEU A 172 21.21 21.19 11.28
N PHE A 173 20.91 20.07 11.91
CA PHE A 173 21.02 18.75 11.29
C PHE A 173 19.84 18.51 10.37
N ILE A 174 20.13 18.07 9.13
CA ILE A 174 19.12 17.78 8.10
C ILE A 174 19.33 16.35 7.62
N LEU A 175 18.36 15.48 7.90
CA LEU A 175 18.34 14.09 7.46
C LEU A 175 17.20 13.92 6.46
N ASP A 176 17.53 13.56 5.22
CA ASP A 176 16.54 13.26 4.19
C ASP A 176 16.38 11.74 4.03
N ASP A 177 15.14 11.27 3.93
CA ASP A 177 14.75 9.86 3.87
C ASP A 177 15.30 9.01 5.04
N ALA A 178 14.96 9.37 6.27
CA ALA A 178 15.35 8.63 7.48
C ALA A 178 14.82 7.19 7.52
N ASP A 179 13.82 6.86 6.70
CA ASP A 179 13.26 5.51 6.48
C ASP A 179 13.95 4.72 5.36
N ALA A 180 15.05 5.24 4.79
CA ALA A 180 15.78 4.55 3.73
C ALA A 180 16.53 3.28 4.19
N ILE A 181 16.71 3.09 5.51
CA ILE A 181 17.41 1.94 6.08
C ILE A 181 16.43 0.77 6.22
N GLU A 182 16.70 -0.34 5.54
CA GLU A 182 15.88 -1.56 5.63
C GLU A 182 16.15 -2.37 6.90
N ASP A 183 17.40 -2.39 7.36
CA ASP A 183 17.81 -3.15 8.54
C ASP A 183 17.38 -2.41 9.82
N LEU A 184 16.46 -3.04 10.57
CA LEU A 184 15.91 -2.49 11.80
C LEU A 184 17.00 -2.23 12.86
N ALA A 185 18.01 -3.10 12.98
CA ALA A 185 19.09 -2.91 13.96
C ALA A 185 19.98 -1.71 13.61
N VAL A 186 20.24 -1.48 12.31
CA VAL A 186 20.98 -0.31 11.83
C VAL A 186 20.17 0.98 12.03
N GLN A 187 18.85 0.90 11.81
CA GLN A 187 17.95 2.02 12.06
C GLN A 187 17.87 2.39 13.55
N GLU A 188 17.82 1.39 14.43
CA GLU A 188 17.93 1.60 15.88
C GLU A 188 19.28 2.19 16.27
N ALA A 189 20.38 1.74 15.65
CA ALA A 189 21.70 2.29 15.92
C ALA A 189 21.82 3.77 15.52
N LEU A 190 21.30 4.15 14.34
CA LEU A 190 21.21 5.55 13.92
C LEU A 190 20.35 6.38 14.88
N ARG A 191 19.23 5.81 15.35
CA ARG A 191 18.39 6.43 16.37
C ARG A 191 19.17 6.78 17.63
N GLU A 192 19.87 5.81 18.21
CA GLU A 192 20.60 6.04 19.46
C GLU A 192 21.69 7.12 19.29
N ALA A 193 22.39 7.16 18.14
CA ALA A 193 23.37 8.21 17.84
C ALA A 193 22.75 9.63 17.72
N ILE A 194 21.56 9.75 17.12
CA ILE A 194 20.83 11.02 17.05
C ILE A 194 20.40 11.46 18.46
N PHE A 195 19.92 10.53 19.28
CA PHE A 195 19.51 10.82 20.66
C PHE A 195 20.69 11.26 21.53
N ASP A 196 21.84 10.61 21.43
CA ASP A 196 23.07 11.05 22.10
C ASP A 196 23.40 12.51 21.75
N GLY A 197 23.30 12.87 20.46
CA GLY A 197 23.50 14.24 20.00
C GLY A 197 22.50 15.25 20.56
N ILE A 198 21.22 14.89 20.59
CA ILE A 198 20.15 15.71 21.16
C ILE A 198 20.34 15.93 22.67
N GLU A 199 20.69 14.89 23.42
CA GLU A 199 20.87 14.95 24.87
C GLU A 199 22.10 15.77 25.25
N ARG A 200 23.20 15.62 24.50
CA ARG A 200 24.46 16.31 24.78
C ARG A 200 24.47 17.75 24.29
N PHE A 201 23.80 18.04 23.18
CA PHE A 201 23.79 19.36 22.55
C PHE A 201 22.35 19.85 22.25
N PRO A 202 21.51 20.06 23.28
CA PRO A 202 20.08 20.34 23.12
C PRO A 202 19.75 21.69 22.47
N ALA A 203 20.74 22.59 22.31
CA ALA A 203 20.56 23.88 21.68
C ALA A 203 20.54 23.81 20.13
N ASN A 204 20.99 22.70 19.54
CA ASN A 204 20.98 22.50 18.09
C ASN A 204 19.62 22.03 17.60
N SER A 205 19.34 22.26 16.32
CA SER A 205 18.05 21.92 15.70
C SER A 205 18.20 20.73 14.76
N TRP A 206 17.15 19.95 14.61
CA TRP A 206 17.11 18.70 13.86
C TRP A 206 15.85 18.67 13.00
N VAL A 207 16.02 18.43 11.71
CA VAL A 207 14.92 18.22 10.76
C VAL A 207 15.14 16.90 10.05
N LEU A 208 14.17 16.00 10.18
CA LEU A 208 14.21 14.68 9.57
C LEU A 208 13.02 14.55 8.61
N SER A 209 13.22 13.96 7.44
CA SER A 209 12.11 13.56 6.56
C SER A 209 11.95 12.02 6.57
N ALA A 210 10.71 11.54 6.51
CA ALA A 210 10.41 10.10 6.37
C ALA A 210 9.06 9.86 5.68
N GLU A 211 8.86 8.71 5.05
CA GLU A 211 7.54 8.37 4.47
C GLU A 211 6.53 8.04 5.58
N ALA A 212 5.26 8.42 5.39
CA ALA A 212 4.25 8.30 6.43
C ALA A 212 3.94 6.86 6.91
N PRO A 213 3.90 5.83 6.03
CA PRO A 213 3.76 4.44 6.50
C PRO A 213 5.00 3.91 7.26
N GLY A 214 6.15 4.56 7.12
CA GLY A 214 7.38 4.28 7.90
C GLY A 214 7.40 5.00 9.26
N PHE A 215 6.28 5.59 9.68
CA PHE A 215 6.20 6.38 10.92
C PHE A 215 6.74 5.66 12.15
N GLY A 216 6.44 4.36 12.30
CA GLY A 216 6.91 3.54 13.43
C GLY A 216 8.39 3.16 13.39
N THR A 217 9.09 3.48 12.30
CA THR A 217 10.51 3.18 12.09
C THR A 217 11.37 4.44 12.14
N VAL A 218 10.76 5.64 12.18
CA VAL A 218 11.49 6.90 12.31
C VAL A 218 12.34 6.86 13.60
N PRO A 219 13.63 7.23 13.53
CA PRO A 219 14.58 7.16 14.64
C PRO A 219 14.33 8.23 15.73
N ILE A 220 13.08 8.40 16.20
CA ILE A 220 12.70 9.29 17.30
C ILE A 220 11.53 8.67 18.10
N ARG A 221 11.79 8.27 19.35
CA ARG A 221 10.87 7.62 20.30
C ARG A 221 9.58 8.42 20.61
N ASP A 222 8.48 7.69 20.81
CA ASP A 222 7.17 8.20 21.25
C ASP A 222 7.08 8.46 22.77
N ASP A 223 7.95 7.86 23.55
CA ASP A 223 7.79 7.60 24.99
C ASP A 223 8.85 8.28 25.87
N ALA A 224 9.53 9.32 25.36
CA ALA A 224 10.49 10.05 26.16
C ALA A 224 9.79 10.78 27.34
N PRO A 225 10.28 10.66 28.59
CA PRO A 225 9.60 11.24 29.75
C PRO A 225 9.45 12.76 29.63
N LEU A 226 8.25 13.24 29.96
CA LEU A 226 7.85 14.65 29.97
C LEU A 226 8.87 15.50 30.76
N VAL A 227 9.45 16.51 30.12
CA VAL A 227 10.18 17.58 30.81
C VAL A 227 9.20 18.76 30.98
N GLY A 228 8.13 18.53 31.75
CA GLY A 228 7.13 19.56 32.06
C GLY A 228 5.76 19.38 31.37
N PRO A 229 4.77 20.22 31.71
CA PRO A 229 3.36 19.91 31.45
C PRO A 229 2.89 20.10 30.00
N ASP A 230 3.54 20.91 29.16
CA ASP A 230 2.89 21.41 27.92
C ASP A 230 3.77 21.53 26.65
N GLU A 231 4.96 20.91 26.56
CA GLU A 231 5.76 20.91 25.31
C GLU A 231 5.87 19.50 24.69
N PRO A 232 5.39 19.26 23.45
CA PRO A 232 5.72 18.05 22.72
C PRO A 232 7.21 18.09 22.37
N ARG A 233 7.98 17.09 22.84
CA ARG A 233 9.45 17.02 22.64
C ARG A 233 9.88 16.99 21.16
N VAL A 234 9.04 16.48 20.26
CA VAL A 234 9.31 16.35 18.82
C VAL A 234 8.05 16.75 18.05
N ALA A 235 8.17 17.72 17.15
CA ALA A 235 7.06 18.17 16.32
C ALA A 235 6.97 17.33 15.05
N ARG A 236 5.89 16.54 14.93
CA ARG A 236 5.61 15.74 13.75
C ARG A 236 4.60 16.46 12.88
N TRP A 237 5.00 16.69 11.65
CA TRP A 237 4.22 17.43 10.69
C TRP A 237 4.13 16.68 9.38
N TYR A 238 2.91 16.58 8.85
CA TYR A 238 2.65 15.94 7.58
C TYR A 238 2.63 17.00 6.47
N VAL A 239 3.44 16.81 5.43
CA VAL A 239 3.43 17.60 4.21
C VAL A 239 2.11 17.39 3.49
N GLN A 240 1.27 18.42 3.49
CA GLN A 240 -0.08 18.35 2.94
C GLN A 240 -0.06 18.27 1.42
N PRO A 241 -1.04 17.59 0.80
CA PRO A 241 -1.26 17.67 -0.64
C PRO A 241 -1.44 19.13 -1.08
N TRP A 242 -0.97 19.46 -2.28
CA TRP A 242 -1.02 20.82 -2.78
C TRP A 242 -2.45 21.30 -3.05
N GLY A 243 -2.76 22.50 -2.56
CA GLY A 243 -4.00 23.20 -2.84
C GLY A 243 -3.98 23.96 -4.18
N ALA A 244 -5.13 24.53 -4.55
CA ALA A 244 -5.27 25.30 -5.80
C ALA A 244 -4.28 26.47 -5.91
N ASP A 245 -3.97 27.14 -4.80
CA ASP A 245 -3.04 28.27 -4.78
C ASP A 245 -1.59 27.85 -5.06
N GLN A 246 -1.17 26.69 -4.56
CA GLN A 246 0.18 26.16 -4.81
C GLN A 246 0.31 25.68 -6.26
N VAL A 247 -0.71 25.00 -6.78
CA VAL A 247 -0.77 24.62 -8.21
C VAL A 247 -0.74 25.87 -9.10
N LYS A 248 -1.46 26.93 -8.72
CA LYS A 248 -1.43 28.21 -9.40
C LYS A 248 -0.03 28.84 -9.38
N ALA A 249 0.57 28.98 -8.20
CA ALA A 249 1.91 29.57 -8.06
C ALA A 249 2.96 28.80 -8.86
N PHE A 250 2.92 27.47 -8.85
CA PHE A 250 3.81 26.65 -9.66
C PHE A 250 3.58 26.88 -11.15
N SER A 251 2.33 26.88 -11.61
CA SER A 251 2.03 27.07 -13.03
C SER A 251 2.50 28.41 -13.57
N GLU A 252 2.39 29.49 -12.78
CA GLU A 252 2.85 30.82 -13.14
C GLU A 252 4.38 30.86 -13.23
N ARG A 253 5.08 30.37 -12.20
CA ARG A 253 6.55 30.28 -12.20
C ARG A 253 7.09 29.40 -13.33
N TRP A 254 6.41 28.29 -13.62
CA TRP A 254 6.78 27.41 -14.73
C TRP A 254 6.64 28.12 -16.09
N ALA A 255 5.58 28.92 -16.27
CA ALA A 255 5.38 29.71 -17.47
C ALA A 255 6.44 30.83 -17.61
N ASP A 256 6.89 31.42 -16.51
CA ASP A 256 7.95 32.44 -16.52
C ASP A 256 9.30 31.90 -17.05
N LEU A 257 9.55 30.59 -16.92
CA LEU A 257 10.73 29.92 -17.48
C LEU A 257 10.67 29.77 -19.01
N ALA A 258 9.49 29.91 -19.61
CA ALA A 258 9.25 29.71 -21.04
C ALA A 258 9.41 31.02 -21.84
N VAL A 259 10.66 31.50 -21.93
CA VAL A 259 11.03 32.77 -22.55
C VAL A 259 10.88 32.78 -24.08
N LYS A 260 11.14 31.65 -24.77
CA LYS A 260 11.07 31.54 -26.25
C LYS A 260 9.65 31.27 -26.72
N GLN A 261 8.90 30.43 -26.00
CA GLN A 261 7.51 30.10 -26.32
C GLN A 261 6.62 30.37 -25.09
N PRO A 262 5.98 31.56 -25.03
CA PRO A 262 5.15 31.92 -23.90
C PRO A 262 4.07 30.87 -23.63
N LEU A 263 4.09 30.30 -22.42
CA LEU A 263 3.08 29.36 -21.94
C LEU A 263 1.97 30.12 -21.23
N ASP A 264 0.72 29.76 -21.50
CA ASP A 264 -0.41 30.26 -20.71
C ASP A 264 -0.61 29.38 -19.46
N PRO A 265 -0.30 29.89 -18.25
CA PRO A 265 -0.48 29.12 -17.02
C PRO A 265 -1.96 28.82 -16.74
N GLN A 266 -2.90 29.64 -17.22
CA GLN A 266 -4.34 29.38 -17.09
C GLN A 266 -4.79 28.25 -18.00
N ALA A 267 -4.26 28.17 -19.22
CA ALA A 267 -4.52 27.04 -20.12
C ALA A 267 -4.06 25.72 -19.50
N MET A 268 -2.85 25.68 -18.91
CA MET A 268 -2.37 24.49 -18.22
C MET A 268 -3.28 24.06 -17.06
N ARG A 269 -3.69 25.01 -16.21
CA ARG A 269 -4.62 24.73 -15.10
C ARG A 269 -5.98 24.23 -15.61
N THR A 270 -6.47 24.80 -16.71
CA THR A 270 -7.74 24.37 -17.33
C THR A 270 -7.63 22.96 -17.89
N ALA A 271 -6.52 22.63 -18.55
CA ALA A 271 -6.24 21.28 -19.04
C ALA A 271 -6.18 20.25 -17.88
N ILE A 272 -5.49 20.58 -16.78
CA ILE A 272 -5.47 19.75 -15.57
C ILE A 272 -6.89 19.56 -15.02
N ALA A 273 -7.69 20.63 -14.94
CA ALA A 273 -9.02 20.59 -14.34
C ALA A 273 -10.02 19.69 -15.09
N ARG A 274 -9.84 19.49 -16.39
CA ARG A 274 -10.70 18.63 -17.23
C ARG A 274 -10.53 17.14 -16.91
N SER A 275 -9.32 16.70 -16.60
CA SER A 275 -9.03 15.29 -16.29
C SER A 275 -9.12 15.01 -14.78
N HIS A 276 -9.96 14.05 -14.38
CA HIS A 276 -10.04 13.63 -12.97
C HIS A 276 -8.69 13.08 -12.46
N LEU A 277 -8.01 12.26 -13.27
CA LEU A 277 -6.69 11.73 -12.91
C LEU A 277 -5.66 12.86 -12.82
N ALA A 278 -5.61 13.79 -13.78
CA ALA A 278 -4.67 14.90 -13.74
C ALA A 278 -4.86 15.78 -12.49
N ARG A 279 -6.10 16.06 -12.08
CA ARG A 279 -6.40 16.77 -10.82
C ARG A 279 -5.86 16.04 -9.59
N ARG A 280 -6.05 14.72 -9.52
CA ARG A 280 -5.53 13.90 -8.40
C ARG A 280 -4.01 13.82 -8.39
N LEU A 281 -3.37 13.92 -9.55
CA LEU A 281 -1.91 13.91 -9.70
C LEU A 281 -1.29 15.27 -9.40
N SER A 282 -1.96 16.37 -9.76
CA SER A 282 -1.45 17.72 -9.51
C SER A 282 -1.34 18.08 -8.02
N LEU A 283 -1.91 17.28 -7.13
CA LEU A 283 -1.80 17.44 -5.69
C LEU A 283 -0.40 17.10 -5.16
N THR A 284 0.45 16.42 -5.93
CA THR A 284 1.86 16.21 -5.57
C THR A 284 2.77 16.98 -6.52
N PRO A 285 3.78 17.71 -6.00
CA PRO A 285 4.67 18.52 -6.83
C PRO A 285 5.43 17.70 -7.89
N ALA A 286 5.84 16.48 -7.55
CA ALA A 286 6.54 15.61 -8.50
C ALA A 286 5.68 15.31 -9.74
N MET A 287 4.40 14.94 -9.53
CA MET A 287 3.50 14.63 -10.65
C MET A 287 3.02 15.88 -11.38
N LEU A 288 2.83 17.00 -10.68
CA LEU A 288 2.54 18.29 -11.32
C LEU A 288 3.68 18.72 -12.25
N ALA A 289 4.93 18.50 -11.87
CA ALA A 289 6.08 18.78 -12.73
C ALA A 289 6.08 17.90 -14.00
N VAL A 290 5.75 16.61 -13.88
CA VAL A 290 5.58 15.73 -15.06
C VAL A 290 4.44 16.22 -15.95
N LEU A 291 3.29 16.58 -15.37
CA LEU A 291 2.15 17.14 -16.12
C LEU A 291 2.53 18.43 -16.85
N ALA A 292 3.34 19.29 -16.23
CA ALA A 292 3.82 20.52 -16.87
C ALA A 292 4.74 20.22 -18.07
N VAL A 293 5.65 19.26 -17.93
CA VAL A 293 6.49 18.79 -19.06
C VAL A 293 5.63 18.19 -20.18
N VAL A 294 4.59 17.43 -19.85
CA VAL A 294 3.62 16.88 -20.83
C VAL A 294 2.87 18.01 -21.54
N PHE A 295 2.39 19.00 -20.80
CA PHE A 295 1.66 20.14 -21.34
C PHE A 295 2.54 20.96 -22.30
N VAL A 296 3.79 21.24 -21.95
CA VAL A 296 4.76 21.91 -22.85
C VAL A 296 4.99 21.08 -24.12
N ALA A 297 5.09 19.76 -23.97
CA ALA A 297 5.37 18.86 -25.08
C ALA A 297 4.20 18.71 -26.08
N ARG A 298 2.96 18.79 -25.60
CA ARG A 298 1.76 18.39 -26.36
C ARG A 298 0.76 19.52 -26.56
N GLY A 299 0.90 20.62 -25.83
CA GLY A 299 -0.04 21.75 -25.81
C GLY A 299 -1.35 21.46 -25.07
N ASP A 300 -1.55 20.25 -24.54
CA ASP A 300 -2.75 19.86 -23.80
C ASP A 300 -2.50 18.69 -22.82
N ILE A 301 -3.51 18.38 -22.00
CA ILE A 301 -3.60 17.22 -21.12
C ILE A 301 -4.92 16.48 -21.46
N PRO A 302 -4.86 15.19 -21.82
CA PRO A 302 -6.02 14.42 -22.24
C PRO A 302 -6.91 14.06 -21.05
N GLU A 303 -8.21 13.99 -21.30
CA GLU A 303 -9.21 13.56 -20.30
C GLU A 303 -9.18 12.04 -20.09
N GLU A 304 -8.92 11.29 -21.16
CA GLU A 304 -8.83 9.83 -21.15
C GLU A 304 -7.64 9.34 -20.31
N ARG A 305 -7.92 8.37 -19.42
CA ARG A 305 -6.98 7.90 -18.40
C ARG A 305 -5.76 7.22 -19.01
N SER A 306 -5.95 6.27 -19.91
CA SER A 306 -4.85 5.53 -20.56
C SER A 306 -3.95 6.45 -21.39
N THR A 307 -4.54 7.35 -22.18
CA THR A 307 -3.80 8.33 -22.96
C THR A 307 -3.00 9.26 -22.05
N LEU A 308 -3.57 9.70 -20.92
CA LEU A 308 -2.85 10.50 -19.93
C LEU A 308 -1.68 9.72 -19.31
N LEU A 309 -1.89 8.46 -18.91
CA LEU A 309 -0.83 7.63 -18.31
C LEU A 309 0.32 7.38 -19.29
N ASP A 310 0.02 7.13 -20.58
CA ASP A 310 1.04 7.02 -21.62
C ASP A 310 1.82 8.33 -21.81
N TRP A 311 1.12 9.47 -21.81
CA TRP A 311 1.76 10.77 -21.93
C TRP A 311 2.62 11.10 -20.71
N LEU A 312 2.20 10.73 -19.49
CA LEU A 312 2.98 10.89 -18.28
C LEU A 312 4.27 10.06 -18.33
N VAL A 313 4.21 8.82 -18.82
CA VAL A 313 5.40 7.99 -19.03
C VAL A 313 6.33 8.66 -20.03
N ALA A 314 5.81 9.09 -21.19
CA ALA A 314 6.61 9.78 -22.18
C ALA A 314 7.24 11.09 -21.65
N GLY A 315 6.46 11.89 -20.93
CA GLY A 315 6.93 13.14 -20.31
C GLY A 315 8.00 12.91 -19.26
N TRP A 316 7.83 11.89 -18.41
CA TRP A 316 8.84 11.50 -17.44
C TRP A 316 10.10 10.97 -18.11
N LEU A 317 9.99 10.15 -19.16
CA LEU A 317 11.16 9.67 -19.90
C LEU A 317 11.98 10.80 -20.54
N ARG A 318 11.35 11.94 -20.86
CA ARG A 318 12.06 13.17 -21.30
C ARG A 318 12.80 13.84 -20.14
N ILE A 319 12.27 13.81 -18.92
CA ILE A 319 13.00 14.26 -17.72
C ILE A 319 14.30 13.45 -17.55
N LEU A 320 14.28 12.16 -17.91
CA LEU A 320 15.44 11.27 -17.83
C LEU A 320 16.50 11.51 -18.91
N ASP A 321 16.26 12.37 -19.91
CA ASP A 321 17.28 12.69 -20.93
C ASP A 321 18.57 13.25 -20.29
N ASN A 322 18.46 13.83 -19.10
CA ASN A 322 19.56 14.52 -18.40
C ASN A 322 20.10 13.76 -17.21
N VAL A 323 19.80 12.46 -17.16
CA VAL A 323 20.32 11.56 -16.14
C VAL A 323 21.65 10.96 -16.61
N PRO A 324 22.66 10.84 -15.74
CA PRO A 324 23.88 10.11 -16.07
C PRO A 324 23.59 8.72 -16.67
N GLY A 325 24.17 8.43 -17.85
CA GLY A 325 23.93 7.18 -18.58
C GLY A 325 22.75 7.22 -19.56
N SER A 326 21.96 8.29 -19.61
CA SER A 326 20.85 8.43 -20.57
C SER A 326 21.28 8.36 -22.03
N SER A 327 22.47 8.86 -22.37
CA SER A 327 23.00 8.93 -23.74
C SER A 327 23.25 7.56 -24.38
N VAL A 328 23.48 6.53 -23.57
CA VAL A 328 23.69 5.14 -24.04
C VAL A 328 22.41 4.29 -23.97
N VAL A 329 21.33 4.83 -23.39
CA VAL A 329 20.04 4.14 -23.29
C VAL A 329 19.02 4.86 -24.17
N ALA A 330 18.74 4.28 -25.34
CA ALA A 330 17.79 4.85 -26.29
C ALA A 330 16.34 4.85 -25.74
N MET A 331 15.53 5.82 -26.16
CA MET A 331 14.14 5.99 -25.69
C MET A 331 13.28 4.72 -25.74
N PRO A 332 13.31 3.89 -26.82
CA PRO A 332 12.55 2.63 -26.86
C PRO A 332 12.95 1.66 -25.74
N VAL A 333 14.25 1.59 -25.42
CA VAL A 333 14.79 0.77 -24.34
C VAL A 333 14.30 1.28 -22.99
N ARG A 334 14.30 2.59 -22.77
CA ARG A 334 13.80 3.18 -21.52
C ARG A 334 12.32 2.85 -21.30
N ARG A 335 11.50 2.93 -22.35
CA ARG A 335 10.07 2.59 -22.26
C ARG A 335 9.86 1.11 -21.91
N ALA A 336 10.52 0.22 -22.63
CA ALA A 336 10.45 -1.22 -22.35
C ALA A 336 10.95 -1.58 -20.94
N TRP A 337 11.97 -0.87 -20.45
CA TRP A 337 12.47 -1.02 -19.09
C TRP A 337 11.43 -0.64 -18.03
N VAL A 338 10.74 0.50 -18.17
CA VAL A 338 9.70 0.94 -17.21
C VAL A 338 8.55 -0.06 -17.12
N GLU A 339 8.16 -0.62 -18.27
CA GLU A 339 7.15 -1.67 -18.33
C GLU A 339 7.63 -2.99 -17.68
N ALA A 340 8.90 -3.36 -17.88
CA ALA A 340 9.50 -4.52 -17.23
C ALA A 340 9.61 -4.35 -15.70
N MET A 341 9.96 -3.15 -15.23
CA MET A 341 9.95 -2.78 -13.81
C MET A 341 8.56 -2.92 -13.21
N ALA A 342 7.51 -2.49 -13.92
CA ALA A 342 6.13 -2.62 -13.48
C ALA A 342 5.71 -4.08 -13.27
N ARG A 343 6.07 -4.95 -14.22
CA ARG A 343 5.83 -6.40 -14.09
C ARG A 343 6.59 -7.02 -12.92
N ALA A 344 7.87 -6.71 -12.77
CA ALA A 344 8.69 -7.26 -11.68
C ALA A 344 8.12 -6.86 -10.31
N ALA A 345 7.80 -5.58 -10.14
CA ALA A 345 7.16 -5.07 -8.93
C ALA A 345 5.80 -5.75 -8.65
N GLU A 346 4.99 -5.97 -9.69
CA GLU A 346 3.70 -6.63 -9.56
C GLU A 346 3.83 -8.12 -9.23
N ALA A 347 4.79 -8.82 -9.84
CA ALA A 347 5.09 -10.21 -9.55
C ALA A 347 5.57 -10.41 -8.11
N GLU A 348 6.47 -9.54 -7.62
CA GLU A 348 6.94 -9.58 -6.24
C GLU A 348 5.82 -9.22 -5.24
N ARG A 349 4.94 -8.27 -5.60
CA ARG A 349 3.74 -8.00 -4.82
C ARG A 349 2.91 -9.27 -4.68
N ILE A 350 2.61 -9.96 -5.77
CA ILE A 350 1.80 -11.19 -5.74
C ILE A 350 2.50 -12.29 -4.93
N ALA A 351 3.80 -12.49 -5.13
CA ALA A 351 4.58 -13.51 -4.43
C ALA A 351 4.68 -13.25 -2.91
N ALA A 352 4.76 -11.98 -2.49
CA ALA A 352 4.78 -11.62 -1.07
C ALA A 352 3.48 -11.97 -0.33
N TRP A 353 2.38 -12.19 -1.06
CA TRP A 353 1.06 -12.45 -0.50
C TRP A 353 0.72 -13.95 -0.39
N ASP A 354 1.38 -14.81 -1.18
CA ASP A 354 1.12 -16.26 -1.20
C ASP A 354 1.19 -16.93 0.20
N PRO A 355 2.14 -16.59 1.11
CA PRO A 355 2.19 -17.17 2.46
C PRO A 355 1.04 -16.70 3.39
N TRP A 356 0.57 -15.47 3.22
CA TRP A 356 -0.49 -14.87 4.04
C TRP A 356 -1.88 -15.33 3.61
N LEU A 357 -2.08 -15.48 2.30
CA LEU A 357 -3.31 -16.00 1.70
C LEU A 357 -3.55 -17.48 2.05
N ALA A 358 -2.48 -18.28 2.16
CA ALA A 358 -2.56 -19.66 2.64
C ALA A 358 -3.00 -19.77 4.12
N ALA A 359 -2.88 -18.69 4.89
CA ALA A 359 -3.16 -18.65 6.32
C ALA A 359 -4.50 -18.00 6.71
N GLY A 360 -5.30 -17.52 5.74
CA GLY A 360 -6.63 -16.94 6.01
C GLY A 360 -6.60 -15.63 6.80
N ALA A 361 -5.60 -14.78 6.57
CA ALA A 361 -5.44 -13.53 7.31
C ALA A 361 -6.53 -12.47 7.01
N PRO A 362 -6.89 -11.62 7.99
CA PRO A 362 -7.94 -10.61 7.84
C PRO A 362 -7.55 -9.44 6.92
N SER A 363 -8.55 -8.93 6.18
CA SER A 363 -8.48 -7.80 5.23
C SER A 363 -7.96 -6.47 5.81
N SER A 364 -7.94 -6.32 7.14
CA SER A 364 -7.38 -5.14 7.81
C SER A 364 -5.86 -4.97 7.64
N LEU A 365 -5.14 -5.98 7.14
CA LEU A 365 -3.70 -5.91 6.83
C LEU A 365 -3.37 -5.42 5.41
N GLU A 366 -4.35 -5.37 4.50
CA GLU A 366 -4.17 -4.99 3.08
C GLU A 366 -3.59 -3.58 2.92
N SER A 367 -3.95 -2.64 3.80
CA SER A 367 -3.44 -1.26 3.78
C SER A 367 -1.98 -1.13 4.20
N ARG A 368 -1.33 -2.21 4.67
CA ARG A 368 0.02 -2.18 5.27
C ARG A 368 1.08 -2.93 4.45
N VAL A 369 0.70 -3.74 3.47
CA VAL A 369 1.68 -4.47 2.64
C VAL A 369 2.07 -3.60 1.46
N ARG A 370 3.16 -2.83 1.63
CA ARG A 370 3.81 -2.10 0.53
C ARG A 370 4.28 -3.11 -0.52
N THR A 371 4.08 -2.81 -1.81
CA THR A 371 4.80 -3.51 -2.89
C THR A 371 6.30 -3.44 -2.59
N PRO A 372 7.00 -4.58 -2.47
CA PRO A 372 8.45 -4.56 -2.27
C PRO A 372 9.13 -3.82 -3.42
N PRO A 373 10.16 -3.01 -3.15
CA PRO A 373 10.89 -2.30 -4.19
C PRO A 373 11.73 -3.28 -5.01
N VAL A 374 11.79 -3.06 -6.32
CA VAL A 374 12.66 -3.86 -7.20
C VAL A 374 14.11 -3.49 -6.89
N ALA A 375 14.94 -4.46 -6.52
CA ALA A 375 16.34 -4.23 -6.19
C ALA A 375 17.09 -3.53 -7.33
N ILE A 376 18.03 -2.63 -7.02
CA ILE A 376 18.77 -1.86 -8.05
C ILE A 376 19.46 -2.80 -9.07
N GLY A 377 20.08 -3.88 -8.60
CA GLY A 377 20.74 -4.85 -9.49
C GLY A 377 19.76 -5.51 -10.46
N GLN A 378 18.57 -5.88 -9.99
CA GLN A 378 17.50 -6.44 -10.83
C GLN A 378 16.98 -5.40 -11.81
N ALA A 379 16.82 -4.14 -11.39
CA ALA A 379 16.42 -3.05 -12.27
C ALA A 379 17.43 -2.81 -13.42
N VAL A 380 18.74 -2.97 -13.16
CA VAL A 380 19.79 -2.92 -14.19
C VAL A 380 19.71 -4.12 -15.14
N VAL A 381 19.47 -5.33 -14.63
CA VAL A 381 19.28 -6.52 -15.46
C VAL A 381 18.07 -6.35 -16.39
N LEU A 382 16.94 -5.87 -15.87
CA LEU A 382 15.74 -5.61 -16.68
C LEU A 382 16.00 -4.56 -17.78
N LEU A 383 16.85 -3.56 -17.51
CA LEU A 383 17.26 -2.57 -18.51
C LEU A 383 18.10 -3.20 -19.63
N GLN A 384 19.05 -4.06 -19.27
CA GLN A 384 19.89 -4.79 -20.22
C GLN A 384 19.08 -5.80 -21.04
N ASP A 385 18.12 -6.49 -20.41
CA ASP A 385 17.18 -7.39 -21.08
C ASP A 385 16.33 -6.62 -22.10
N ALA A 386 15.80 -5.45 -21.72
CA ALA A 386 15.05 -4.58 -22.62
C ALA A 386 15.92 -4.17 -23.84
N ALA A 387 17.17 -3.78 -23.62
CA ALA A 387 18.10 -3.44 -24.70
C ALA A 387 18.34 -4.62 -25.65
N ARG A 388 18.58 -5.82 -25.09
CA ARG A 388 18.78 -7.06 -25.87
C ARG A 388 17.55 -7.42 -26.70
N SER A 389 16.35 -7.33 -26.11
CA SER A 389 15.09 -7.65 -26.80
C SER A 389 14.80 -6.75 -28.01
N LEU A 390 15.25 -5.50 -27.94
CA LEU A 390 15.06 -4.50 -29.01
C LEU A 390 16.24 -4.43 -30.00
N GLY A 391 17.27 -5.27 -29.84
CA GLY A 391 18.48 -5.22 -30.66
C GLY A 391 19.27 -3.92 -30.53
N ALA A 392 19.14 -3.23 -29.40
CA ALA A 392 19.83 -1.96 -29.11
C ALA A 392 21.19 -2.20 -28.42
N ALA A 393 22.01 -1.14 -28.33
CA ALA A 393 23.25 -1.20 -27.56
C ALA A 393 22.94 -1.47 -26.07
N VAL A 394 23.55 -2.52 -25.52
CA VAL A 394 23.35 -2.92 -24.14
C VAL A 394 24.26 -2.07 -23.25
N PRO A 395 23.72 -1.32 -22.27
CA PRO A 395 24.56 -0.58 -21.34
C PRO A 395 25.35 -1.54 -20.46
N ASP A 396 26.63 -1.23 -20.23
CA ASP A 396 27.42 -1.93 -19.22
C ASP A 396 26.86 -1.68 -17.81
N ASP A 397 27.33 -2.44 -16.83
CA ASP A 397 26.83 -2.34 -15.46
C ASP A 397 27.01 -0.92 -14.89
N THR A 398 28.11 -0.24 -15.18
CA THR A 398 28.36 1.11 -14.64
C THR A 398 27.39 2.14 -15.20
N ALA A 399 27.15 2.11 -16.51
CA ALA A 399 26.19 2.98 -17.18
C ALA A 399 24.75 2.65 -16.79
N GLY A 400 24.42 1.36 -16.66
CA GLY A 400 23.11 0.90 -16.20
C GLY A 400 22.79 1.37 -14.78
N HIS A 401 23.72 1.19 -13.84
CA HIS A 401 23.56 1.66 -12.46
C HIS A 401 23.37 3.18 -12.38
N LYS A 402 24.17 3.94 -13.13
CA LYS A 402 24.04 5.42 -13.21
C LYS A 402 22.66 5.84 -13.70
N PHE A 403 22.15 5.17 -14.73
CA PHE A 403 20.83 5.47 -15.29
C PHE A 403 19.70 5.13 -14.31
N VAL A 404 19.71 3.92 -13.73
CA VAL A 404 18.67 3.47 -12.79
C VAL A 404 18.61 4.37 -11.55
N LEU A 405 19.77 4.66 -10.94
CA LEU A 405 19.83 5.55 -9.78
C LEU A 405 19.37 6.96 -10.15
N GLY A 406 19.87 7.51 -11.25
CA GLY A 406 19.44 8.83 -11.66
C GLY A 406 17.96 8.90 -12.03
N ALA A 407 17.35 7.82 -12.52
CA ALA A 407 15.91 7.76 -12.74
C ALA A 407 15.10 7.74 -11.42
N ALA A 408 15.58 7.02 -10.41
CA ALA A 408 14.92 6.91 -9.10
C ALA A 408 14.97 8.22 -8.28
N HIS A 409 15.89 9.13 -8.60
CA HIS A 409 16.04 10.43 -7.93
C HIS A 409 15.45 11.60 -8.73
N ARG A 410 14.74 11.34 -9.83
CA ARG A 410 14.05 12.37 -10.63
C ARG A 410 12.57 12.42 -10.30
N PRO A 411 11.93 13.60 -10.33
CA PRO A 411 10.48 13.70 -10.17
C PRO A 411 9.80 12.89 -11.27
N GLY A 412 8.87 12.01 -10.90
CA GLY A 412 8.45 10.99 -11.85
C GLY A 412 7.56 9.89 -11.32
N ILE A 413 7.59 8.79 -12.07
CA ILE A 413 6.78 7.60 -11.85
C ILE A 413 7.49 6.61 -10.91
N LEU A 414 8.83 6.60 -10.90
CA LEU A 414 9.66 5.77 -10.02
C LEU A 414 10.37 6.60 -8.95
N VAL A 415 10.59 6.00 -7.78
CA VAL A 415 11.34 6.56 -6.64
C VAL A 415 12.19 5.51 -5.96
N ALA A 416 13.29 5.93 -5.33
CA ALA A 416 14.12 5.07 -4.50
C ALA A 416 13.39 4.65 -3.20
N ARG A 417 13.38 3.35 -2.88
CA ARG A 417 12.71 2.78 -1.69
C ARG A 417 13.49 1.58 -1.16
N GLY A 418 13.74 1.52 0.15
CA GLY A 418 14.60 0.46 0.71
C GLY A 418 15.94 0.49 -0.02
N GLY A 419 16.54 -0.61 -0.44
CA GLY A 419 17.71 -0.64 -1.34
C GLY A 419 17.35 -0.71 -2.83
N GLY A 420 16.12 -0.38 -3.21
CA GLY A 420 15.56 -0.61 -4.54
C GLY A 420 14.82 0.59 -5.13
N VAL A 421 14.05 0.32 -6.18
CA VAL A 421 13.25 1.30 -6.93
C VAL A 421 11.79 0.83 -6.98
N GLY A 422 10.86 1.72 -6.65
CA GLY A 422 9.43 1.42 -6.64
C GLY A 422 8.60 2.51 -7.31
N PHE A 423 7.34 2.19 -7.62
CA PHE A 423 6.41 3.14 -8.22
C PHE A 423 5.86 4.13 -7.18
N VAL A 424 5.83 5.41 -7.55
CA VAL A 424 5.25 6.48 -6.73
C VAL A 424 3.77 6.21 -6.44
N ARG A 425 3.04 5.68 -7.43
CA ARG A 425 1.64 5.25 -7.25
C ARG A 425 1.38 3.84 -7.80
N PRO A 426 0.58 3.03 -7.10
CA PRO A 426 0.13 1.72 -7.59
C PRO A 426 -0.56 1.78 -8.96
N ASP A 427 -1.36 2.82 -9.23
CA ASP A 427 -2.10 2.95 -10.49
C ASP A 427 -1.18 2.95 -11.73
N HIS A 428 -0.02 3.60 -11.65
CA HIS A 428 0.95 3.61 -12.75
C HIS A 428 1.62 2.24 -12.92
N GLN A 429 2.00 1.60 -11.82
CA GLN A 429 2.55 0.25 -11.82
C GLN A 429 1.58 -0.72 -12.52
N ARG A 430 0.31 -0.69 -12.11
CA ARG A 430 -0.72 -1.60 -12.63
C ARG A 430 -1.02 -1.34 -14.10
N PHE A 431 -1.17 -0.08 -14.50
CA PHE A 431 -1.35 0.30 -15.90
C PHE A 431 -0.21 -0.21 -16.78
N LEU A 432 1.04 0.04 -16.38
CA LEU A 432 2.22 -0.34 -17.15
C LEU A 432 2.42 -1.86 -17.20
N ALA A 433 2.18 -2.55 -16.09
CA ALA A 433 2.16 -4.01 -16.07
C ALA A 433 1.11 -4.54 -17.06
N ALA A 434 -0.07 -3.91 -17.12
CA ALA A 434 -1.14 -4.33 -18.03
C ALA A 434 -0.85 -4.10 -19.50
N VAL A 435 -0.30 -2.94 -19.84
CA VAL A 435 0.17 -2.66 -21.21
C VAL A 435 1.19 -3.69 -21.65
N HIS A 436 2.13 -4.06 -20.78
CA HIS A 436 3.18 -5.01 -21.13
C HIS A 436 2.69 -6.45 -21.25
N VAL A 437 1.86 -6.93 -20.32
CA VAL A 437 1.22 -8.26 -20.43
C VAL A 437 0.49 -8.37 -21.75
N ALA A 438 -0.19 -7.31 -22.16
CA ALA A 438 -0.86 -7.29 -23.44
C ALA A 438 0.10 -7.33 -24.64
N VAL A 439 1.34 -6.86 -24.50
CA VAL A 439 2.40 -7.01 -25.51
C VAL A 439 3.00 -8.42 -25.48
N ASP A 440 3.23 -9.01 -24.30
CA ASP A 440 3.70 -10.39 -24.14
C ASP A 440 2.68 -11.40 -24.72
N LEU A 441 1.38 -11.14 -24.57
CA LEU A 441 0.29 -11.91 -25.19
C LEU A 441 0.24 -11.79 -26.73
N GLN A 442 1.16 -11.05 -27.37
CA GLN A 442 1.32 -11.01 -28.84
C GLN A 442 2.12 -12.19 -29.39
N VAL A 443 2.84 -12.95 -28.55
CA VAL A 443 3.60 -14.13 -28.99
C VAL A 443 2.62 -15.26 -29.32
N ALA A 444 2.74 -15.83 -30.52
CA ALA A 444 1.81 -16.82 -31.06
C ALA A 444 1.62 -18.04 -30.15
N PRO A 445 0.43 -18.68 -30.15
CA PRO A 445 0.09 -19.82 -29.30
C PRO A 445 0.94 -21.09 -29.53
N ASP A 446 1.79 -21.10 -30.56
CA ASP A 446 2.66 -22.24 -30.92
C ASP A 446 4.03 -22.21 -30.21
N ASP A 447 4.34 -21.15 -29.44
CA ASP A 447 5.47 -21.16 -28.51
C ASP A 447 4.94 -21.52 -27.11
N ASP A 448 5.45 -22.61 -26.53
CA ASP A 448 5.23 -23.05 -25.13
C ASP A 448 5.76 -22.02 -24.08
N HIS A 449 5.92 -20.77 -24.49
CA HIS A 449 6.52 -19.65 -23.78
C HIS A 449 5.56 -18.44 -23.73
N THR A 450 4.26 -18.68 -23.58
CA THR A 450 3.44 -17.67 -22.87
C THR A 450 4.08 -17.51 -21.50
N SER A 451 4.82 -16.42 -21.31
CA SER A 451 5.73 -16.27 -20.18
C SER A 451 4.97 -16.47 -18.88
N GLY A 452 5.55 -17.21 -17.93
CA GLY A 452 4.96 -17.37 -16.60
C GLY A 452 4.61 -16.01 -15.95
N ALA A 453 5.22 -14.91 -16.40
CA ALA A 453 4.93 -13.55 -16.00
C ALA A 453 3.58 -13.01 -16.51
N ALA A 454 3.16 -13.32 -17.75
CA ALA A 454 1.84 -12.91 -18.26
C ALA A 454 0.71 -13.61 -17.48
N MET A 455 0.87 -14.92 -17.23
CA MET A 455 -0.07 -15.68 -16.39
C MET A 455 -0.01 -15.26 -14.93
N ALA A 456 1.16 -14.94 -14.38
CA ALA A 456 1.28 -14.38 -13.03
C ALA A 456 0.59 -13.03 -12.90
N THR A 457 0.60 -12.19 -13.93
CA THR A 457 -0.05 -10.88 -13.88
C THR A 457 -1.57 -11.00 -14.03
N VAL A 458 -2.06 -11.86 -14.93
CA VAL A 458 -3.49 -12.20 -15.01
C VAL A 458 -3.99 -12.84 -13.71
N ARG A 459 -3.19 -13.71 -13.07
CA ARG A 459 -3.41 -14.21 -11.71
C ARG A 459 -3.52 -13.10 -10.67
N GLY A 460 -2.59 -12.15 -10.70
CA GLY A 460 -2.60 -10.99 -9.82
C GLY A 460 -3.89 -10.20 -9.95
N TRP A 461 -4.32 -9.92 -11.18
CA TRP A 461 -5.54 -9.16 -11.45
C TRP A 461 -6.81 -9.90 -11.07
N SER A 462 -6.87 -11.20 -11.35
CA SER A 462 -8.02 -12.03 -10.98
C SER A 462 -8.18 -12.16 -9.48
N ARG A 463 -7.08 -12.32 -8.73
CA ARG A 463 -7.11 -12.32 -7.27
C ARG A 463 -7.45 -10.96 -6.66
N MET A 464 -7.12 -9.86 -7.34
CA MET A 464 -7.54 -8.51 -6.88
C MET A 464 -9.05 -8.26 -7.05
N ALA A 465 -9.64 -8.83 -8.11
CA ALA A 465 -11.09 -8.77 -8.35
C ALA A 465 -11.92 -9.51 -7.28
N GLU A 466 -11.30 -10.40 -6.50
CA GLU A 466 -11.88 -11.03 -5.31
C GLU A 466 -11.99 -10.08 -4.12
N GLU A 467 -11.11 -9.08 -4.02
CA GLU A 467 -10.85 -8.35 -2.77
C GLU A 467 -11.29 -6.87 -2.82
N GLN A 468 -11.12 -6.15 -3.95
CA GLN A 468 -11.46 -4.71 -4.05
C GLN A 468 -12.09 -4.31 -5.41
N ASP A 469 -13.25 -3.64 -5.37
CA ASP A 469 -14.05 -3.28 -6.56
C ASP A 469 -13.42 -2.14 -7.42
N ASP A 470 -12.57 -1.29 -6.82
CA ASP A 470 -11.95 -0.13 -7.48
C ASP A 470 -10.86 -0.56 -8.48
N ASP A 471 -10.07 -1.58 -8.15
CA ASP A 471 -8.96 -2.05 -8.98
C ASP A 471 -9.44 -2.83 -10.22
N LEU A 472 -10.58 -3.52 -10.09
CA LEU A 472 -11.25 -4.21 -11.20
C LEU A 472 -11.86 -3.21 -12.18
N SER A 473 -12.44 -2.13 -11.66
CA SER A 473 -12.98 -1.03 -12.46
C SER A 473 -11.90 -0.39 -13.32
N ASP A 474 -10.72 -0.19 -12.75
CA ASP A 474 -9.55 0.35 -13.45
C ASP A 474 -9.06 -0.54 -14.62
N LEU A 475 -9.12 -1.86 -14.46
CA LEU A 475 -8.73 -2.82 -15.49
C LEU A 475 -9.78 -2.94 -16.60
N LEU A 476 -11.06 -2.97 -16.23
CA LEU A 476 -12.15 -2.98 -17.20
C LEU A 476 -12.18 -1.69 -18.03
N GLN A 477 -11.89 -0.55 -17.39
CA GLN A 477 -11.68 0.71 -18.07
C GLN A 477 -10.50 0.63 -19.03
N LEU A 478 -9.35 0.06 -18.62
CA LEU A 478 -8.20 -0.16 -19.49
C LEU A 478 -8.55 -1.03 -20.72
N LEU A 479 -9.31 -2.11 -20.54
CA LEU A 479 -9.78 -2.95 -21.65
C LEU A 479 -10.73 -2.17 -22.57
N GLY A 480 -11.59 -1.31 -22.02
CA GLY A 480 -12.43 -0.41 -22.81
C GLY A 480 -11.63 0.59 -23.65
N GLU A 481 -10.56 1.15 -23.08
CA GLU A 481 -9.73 2.18 -23.72
C GLU A 481 -8.68 1.59 -24.69
N ARG A 482 -8.22 0.36 -24.47
CA ARG A 482 -7.19 -0.31 -25.28
C ARG A 482 -7.74 -1.50 -26.06
N HIS A 483 -8.33 -1.21 -27.23
CA HIS A 483 -8.96 -2.22 -28.08
C HIS A 483 -8.02 -3.36 -28.51
N ASP A 484 -6.72 -3.08 -28.70
CA ASP A 484 -5.71 -4.09 -29.05
C ASP A 484 -5.48 -5.09 -27.92
N VAL A 485 -5.50 -4.62 -26.67
CA VAL A 485 -5.34 -5.44 -25.47
C VAL A 485 -6.62 -6.25 -25.22
N ALA A 486 -7.77 -5.60 -25.36
CA ALA A 486 -9.08 -6.21 -25.21
C ALA A 486 -9.27 -7.39 -26.17
N GLN A 487 -8.97 -7.24 -27.45
CA GLN A 487 -9.11 -8.31 -28.45
C GLN A 487 -8.30 -9.57 -28.09
N ARG A 488 -7.15 -9.43 -27.42
CA ARG A 488 -6.30 -10.57 -27.02
C ARG A 488 -6.85 -11.30 -25.80
N VAL A 489 -7.30 -10.55 -24.79
CA VAL A 489 -8.03 -11.11 -23.64
C VAL A 489 -9.29 -11.82 -24.11
N TYR A 490 -10.04 -11.19 -25.02
CA TYR A 490 -11.26 -11.74 -25.60
C TYR A 490 -11.01 -13.04 -26.36
N ARG A 491 -9.94 -13.11 -27.16
CA ARG A 491 -9.54 -14.35 -27.85
C ARG A 491 -9.34 -15.49 -26.86
N ARG A 492 -8.65 -15.26 -25.75
CA ARG A 492 -8.39 -16.32 -24.76
C ARG A 492 -9.67 -16.79 -24.05
N ILE A 493 -10.60 -15.88 -23.79
CA ILE A 493 -11.92 -16.22 -23.24
C ILE A 493 -12.74 -17.03 -24.26
N LEU A 494 -12.68 -16.64 -25.54
CA LEU A 494 -13.36 -17.29 -26.67
C LEU A 494 -12.79 -18.67 -27.05
N GLU A 495 -11.57 -19.01 -26.61
CA GLU A 495 -10.98 -20.34 -26.83
C GLU A 495 -11.69 -21.41 -25.98
N THR A 496 -12.78 -21.98 -26.51
CA THR A 496 -13.61 -22.99 -25.83
C THR A 496 -13.24 -24.43 -26.14
N ASP A 497 -12.40 -24.68 -27.15
CA ASP A 497 -12.11 -26.05 -27.65
C ASP A 497 -10.96 -26.75 -26.89
N ARG A 498 -10.33 -26.08 -25.92
CA ARG A 498 -9.23 -26.63 -25.12
C ARG A 498 -9.70 -27.00 -23.71
N ASP A 499 -9.27 -28.17 -23.21
CA ASP A 499 -9.43 -28.52 -21.80
C ASP A 499 -8.54 -27.61 -20.92
N ARG A 500 -9.17 -26.68 -20.20
CA ARG A 500 -8.50 -25.73 -19.32
C ARG A 500 -8.16 -26.40 -17.99
N SER A 501 -6.98 -26.09 -17.44
CA SER A 501 -6.65 -26.54 -16.09
C SER A 501 -7.48 -25.79 -15.04
N LEU A 502 -7.72 -26.39 -13.87
CA LEU A 502 -8.38 -25.69 -12.75
C LEU A 502 -7.66 -24.41 -12.34
N GLY A 503 -6.33 -24.37 -12.47
CA GLY A 503 -5.54 -23.16 -12.23
C GLY A 503 -5.86 -22.07 -13.25
N GLU A 504 -5.91 -22.41 -14.55
CA GLU A 504 -6.28 -21.46 -15.59
C GLU A 504 -7.72 -20.95 -15.45
N LEU A 505 -8.65 -21.79 -15.01
CA LEU A 505 -10.04 -21.39 -14.72
C LEU A 505 -10.12 -20.43 -13.52
N ASP A 506 -9.27 -20.60 -12.52
CA ASP A 506 -9.15 -19.68 -11.38
C ASP A 506 -8.51 -18.35 -11.82
N ASP A 507 -7.53 -18.42 -12.73
CA ASP A 507 -6.83 -17.27 -13.29
C ASP A 507 -7.74 -16.42 -14.19
N LEU A 508 -8.69 -17.03 -14.89
CA LEU A 508 -9.57 -16.33 -15.83
C LEU A 508 -10.96 -16.02 -15.25
N GLY A 509 -11.38 -16.73 -14.20
CA GLY A 509 -12.72 -16.66 -13.63
C GLY A 509 -13.16 -15.27 -13.16
N PRO A 510 -12.38 -14.56 -12.32
CA PRO A 510 -12.74 -13.21 -11.87
C PRO A 510 -12.80 -12.20 -13.01
N LEU A 511 -11.87 -12.28 -13.96
CA LEU A 511 -11.88 -11.44 -15.17
C LEU A 511 -13.10 -11.71 -16.03
N ALA A 512 -13.43 -12.99 -16.25
CA ALA A 512 -14.62 -13.39 -17.00
C ALA A 512 -15.90 -12.91 -16.29
N LEU A 513 -15.97 -13.00 -14.97
CA LEU A 513 -17.08 -12.46 -14.19
C LEU A 513 -17.21 -10.93 -14.34
N ALA A 514 -16.09 -10.22 -14.36
CA ALA A 514 -16.05 -8.77 -14.52
C ALA A 514 -16.54 -8.33 -15.91
N LEU A 515 -16.18 -9.06 -16.96
CA LEU A 515 -16.62 -8.81 -18.34
C LEU A 515 -18.11 -9.08 -18.59
N GLN A 516 -18.79 -9.73 -17.64
CA GLN A 516 -20.24 -9.93 -17.72
C GLN A 516 -21.04 -8.68 -17.38
N ASP A 517 -20.45 -7.76 -16.61
CA ASP A 517 -21.14 -6.55 -16.14
C ASP A 517 -21.25 -5.51 -17.27
N PRO A 518 -22.47 -5.24 -17.78
CA PRO A 518 -22.67 -4.30 -18.88
C PRO A 518 -22.42 -2.85 -18.47
N ASP A 519 -22.49 -2.52 -17.17
CA ASP A 519 -22.27 -1.17 -16.66
C ASP A 519 -20.77 -0.85 -16.50
N ARG A 520 -19.91 -1.87 -16.45
CA ARG A 520 -18.47 -1.72 -16.22
C ARG A 520 -17.61 -1.78 -17.48
N ALA A 521 -18.03 -2.46 -18.55
CA ALA A 521 -17.27 -2.52 -19.79
C ALA A 521 -18.14 -2.75 -21.05
N VAL A 522 -17.81 -2.03 -22.14
CA VAL A 522 -18.40 -2.25 -23.46
C VAL A 522 -17.68 -3.42 -24.14
N VAL A 523 -18.23 -4.61 -23.96
CA VAL A 523 -17.67 -5.89 -24.46
C VAL A 523 -18.59 -6.48 -25.54
N PRO A 524 -18.06 -7.10 -26.62
CA PRO A 524 -18.87 -7.83 -27.61
C PRO A 524 -19.70 -8.95 -26.96
N GLU A 525 -20.93 -9.15 -27.40
CA GLU A 525 -21.86 -10.12 -26.78
C GLU A 525 -21.34 -11.57 -26.86
N GLU A 526 -20.59 -11.91 -27.91
CA GLU A 526 -19.93 -13.22 -28.05
C GLU A 526 -18.94 -13.48 -26.91
N VAL A 527 -18.14 -12.47 -26.56
CA VAL A 527 -17.17 -12.55 -25.46
C VAL A 527 -17.90 -12.62 -24.12
N ARG A 528 -18.97 -11.84 -23.95
CA ARG A 528 -19.82 -11.91 -22.75
C ARG A 528 -20.45 -13.29 -22.57
N GLY A 529 -20.90 -13.90 -23.66
CA GLY A 529 -21.37 -15.29 -23.68
C GLY A 529 -20.29 -16.29 -23.27
N ALA A 530 -19.10 -16.20 -23.88
CA ALA A 530 -17.98 -17.07 -23.55
C ALA A 530 -17.48 -16.87 -22.11
N ALA A 531 -17.50 -15.64 -21.59
CA ALA A 531 -17.14 -15.32 -20.22
C ALA A 531 -18.13 -15.94 -19.20
N ARG A 532 -19.44 -15.91 -19.50
CA ARG A 532 -20.45 -16.64 -18.70
C ARG A 532 -20.16 -18.13 -18.66
N ASN A 533 -19.94 -18.74 -19.82
CA ASN A 533 -19.64 -20.17 -19.91
C ASN A 533 -18.36 -20.54 -19.15
N LEU A 534 -17.32 -19.70 -19.20
CA LEU A 534 -16.07 -19.90 -18.47
C LEU A 534 -16.31 -19.89 -16.95
N VAL A 535 -17.06 -18.91 -16.45
CA VAL A 535 -17.42 -18.83 -15.02
C VAL A 535 -18.21 -20.07 -14.60
N ASP A 536 -19.20 -20.47 -15.40
CA ASP A 536 -20.04 -21.63 -15.10
C ASP A 536 -19.22 -22.93 -15.09
N GLU A 537 -18.33 -23.11 -16.08
CA GLU A 537 -17.40 -24.23 -16.15
C GLU A 537 -16.48 -24.26 -14.92
N ALA A 538 -15.87 -23.12 -14.58
CA ALA A 538 -14.96 -23.00 -13.45
C ALA A 538 -15.64 -23.41 -12.13
N VAL A 539 -16.80 -22.82 -11.82
CA VAL A 539 -17.55 -23.15 -10.59
C VAL A 539 -17.94 -24.62 -10.57
N ARG A 540 -18.44 -25.16 -11.68
CA ARG A 540 -18.88 -26.56 -11.78
C ARG A 540 -17.72 -27.54 -11.60
N ARG A 541 -16.56 -27.28 -12.23
CA ARG A 541 -15.38 -28.15 -12.16
C ARG A 541 -14.69 -28.08 -10.82
N TRP A 542 -14.54 -26.89 -10.24
CA TRP A 542 -14.00 -26.76 -8.88
C TRP A 542 -14.86 -27.51 -7.85
N ALA A 543 -16.18 -27.37 -7.94
CA ALA A 543 -17.09 -28.10 -7.07
C ALA A 543 -17.01 -29.62 -7.29
N GLY A 544 -17.07 -30.07 -8.56
CA GLY A 544 -17.08 -31.49 -8.90
C GLY A 544 -15.75 -32.22 -8.67
N GLU A 545 -14.63 -31.60 -9.01
CA GLU A 545 -13.30 -32.22 -8.97
C GLU A 545 -12.57 -32.00 -7.63
N ARG A 546 -12.82 -30.87 -6.95
CA ARG A 546 -12.12 -30.50 -5.70
C ARG A 546 -13.02 -30.40 -4.49
N GLY A 547 -14.34 -30.49 -4.65
CA GLY A 547 -15.28 -30.30 -3.54
C GLY A 547 -15.21 -28.91 -2.94
N ARG A 548 -14.80 -27.90 -3.72
CA ARG A 548 -14.63 -26.51 -3.27
C ARG A 548 -15.22 -25.55 -4.30
N VAL A 549 -15.75 -24.42 -3.86
CA VAL A 549 -16.16 -23.32 -4.74
C VAL A 549 -15.09 -22.22 -4.73
N PRO A 550 -14.74 -21.62 -5.88
CA PRO A 550 -13.84 -20.47 -5.91
C PRO A 550 -14.37 -19.30 -5.09
N LYS A 551 -13.48 -18.51 -4.45
CA LYS A 551 -13.89 -17.41 -3.56
C LYS A 551 -14.53 -16.24 -4.31
N TRP A 552 -14.11 -15.99 -5.55
CA TRP A 552 -14.72 -14.99 -6.45
C TRP A 552 -16.13 -15.36 -6.94
N ALA A 553 -16.57 -16.62 -6.79
CA ALA A 553 -17.86 -17.05 -7.32
C ALA A 553 -18.99 -16.29 -6.63
N ARG A 554 -19.86 -15.64 -7.42
CA ARG A 554 -21.03 -14.89 -6.93
C ARG A 554 -22.32 -15.71 -6.92
N SER A 555 -22.36 -16.83 -7.66
CA SER A 555 -23.53 -17.67 -7.80
C SER A 555 -23.16 -19.14 -7.80
N LEU A 556 -24.04 -19.96 -7.22
CA LEU A 556 -23.95 -21.41 -7.24
C LEU A 556 -24.80 -22.05 -8.35
N GLU A 557 -25.52 -21.25 -9.15
CA GLU A 557 -26.35 -21.75 -10.26
C GLU A 557 -25.63 -22.77 -11.17
N PRO A 558 -24.34 -22.61 -11.52
CA PRO A 558 -23.62 -23.59 -12.34
C PRO A 558 -23.49 -24.98 -11.70
N MET A 559 -23.69 -25.06 -10.38
CA MET A 559 -23.70 -26.32 -9.64
C MET A 559 -25.06 -27.03 -9.70
N ARG A 560 -26.12 -26.37 -10.20
CA ARG A 560 -27.45 -26.96 -10.24
C ARG A 560 -27.43 -28.24 -11.07
N GLY A 561 -27.80 -29.35 -10.42
CA GLY A 561 -27.81 -30.68 -11.04
C GLY A 561 -26.52 -31.48 -10.89
N LEU A 562 -25.45 -30.92 -10.30
CA LEU A 562 -24.35 -31.75 -9.77
C LEU A 562 -24.91 -32.70 -8.71
N ARG A 563 -24.61 -33.99 -8.83
CA ARG A 563 -25.03 -35.01 -7.88
C ARG A 563 -23.79 -35.60 -7.21
N ASP A 564 -24.03 -36.21 -6.05
CA ASP A 564 -23.05 -37.08 -5.39
C ASP A 564 -21.82 -36.36 -4.82
N LEU A 565 -21.90 -35.06 -4.51
CA LEU A 565 -20.85 -34.36 -3.78
C LEU A 565 -20.79 -34.90 -2.34
N PRO A 566 -19.67 -35.53 -1.90
CA PRO A 566 -19.55 -36.03 -0.52
C PRO A 566 -19.27 -34.88 0.47
N THR A 567 -18.49 -33.90 0.03
CA THR A 567 -18.05 -32.74 0.80
C THR A 567 -18.08 -31.51 -0.08
N LEU A 568 -18.47 -30.36 0.48
CA LEU A 568 -18.44 -29.09 -0.23
C LEU A 568 -17.92 -27.98 0.67
N ASN A 569 -16.92 -27.24 0.18
CA ASN A 569 -16.28 -26.14 0.88
C ASN A 569 -16.51 -24.81 0.15
N LEU A 570 -17.20 -23.87 0.79
CA LEU A 570 -17.38 -22.48 0.38
C LEU A 570 -16.74 -21.49 1.37
N SER A 571 -15.92 -21.98 2.32
CA SER A 571 -15.35 -21.17 3.38
C SER A 571 -14.64 -19.91 2.85
N GLY A 572 -14.96 -18.79 3.49
CA GLY A 572 -14.45 -17.47 3.20
C GLY A 572 -14.96 -16.87 1.90
N ASN A 573 -16.06 -17.37 1.32
CA ASN A 573 -16.69 -16.73 0.16
C ASN A 573 -17.57 -15.54 0.63
N PRO A 574 -17.23 -14.29 0.28
CA PRO A 574 -17.95 -13.10 0.76
C PRO A 574 -19.14 -12.72 -0.13
N HIS A 575 -19.41 -13.47 -1.21
CA HIS A 575 -20.31 -13.06 -2.28
C HIS A 575 -21.57 -13.91 -2.39
N VAL A 576 -21.47 -15.22 -2.16
CA VAL A 576 -22.59 -16.16 -2.27
C VAL A 576 -23.65 -15.84 -1.22
N GLU A 577 -24.89 -15.67 -1.70
CA GLU A 577 -26.08 -15.43 -0.89
C GLU A 577 -27.09 -16.58 -1.04
N ASP A 578 -27.31 -17.05 -2.27
CA ASP A 578 -28.28 -18.09 -2.58
C ASP A 578 -27.66 -19.50 -2.54
N LEU A 579 -28.19 -20.35 -1.64
CA LEU A 579 -27.82 -21.76 -1.51
C LEU A 579 -28.76 -22.72 -2.26
N TYR A 580 -29.86 -22.26 -2.86
CA TYR A 580 -30.83 -23.15 -3.55
C TYR A 580 -30.23 -24.03 -4.65
N PRO A 581 -29.18 -23.62 -5.38
CA PRO A 581 -28.51 -24.51 -6.31
C PRO A 581 -27.91 -25.77 -5.66
N LEU A 582 -27.69 -25.76 -4.34
CA LEU A 582 -27.25 -26.91 -3.54
C LEU A 582 -28.39 -27.83 -3.09
N ALA A 583 -29.65 -27.55 -3.44
CA ALA A 583 -30.77 -28.39 -3.02
C ALA A 583 -30.63 -29.83 -3.56
N ASN A 584 -31.12 -30.79 -2.77
CA ASN A 584 -31.14 -32.23 -3.07
C ASN A 584 -29.77 -32.90 -3.20
N GLN A 585 -28.72 -32.38 -2.56
CA GLN A 585 -27.43 -33.05 -2.44
C GLN A 585 -27.52 -34.26 -1.48
N LYS A 586 -27.97 -35.41 -2.01
CA LYS A 586 -28.33 -36.59 -1.19
C LYS A 586 -27.15 -37.27 -0.49
N LEU A 587 -25.92 -37.11 -1.00
CA LEU A 587 -24.72 -37.74 -0.45
C LEU A 587 -23.82 -36.77 0.33
N LEU A 588 -24.19 -35.47 0.38
CA LEU A 588 -23.38 -34.47 1.06
C LEU A 588 -23.44 -34.70 2.56
N TYR A 589 -22.31 -35.09 3.14
CA TYR A 589 -22.19 -35.30 4.58
C TYR A 589 -21.42 -34.17 5.29
N ARG A 590 -20.67 -33.35 4.54
CA ARG A 590 -19.93 -32.20 5.07
C ARG A 590 -20.14 -30.95 4.22
N LEU A 591 -20.62 -29.88 4.83
CA LEU A 591 -20.79 -28.57 4.20
C LEU A 591 -20.08 -27.48 5.02
N ASP A 592 -19.15 -26.76 4.40
CA ASP A 592 -18.39 -25.68 5.02
C ASP A 592 -18.80 -24.33 4.41
N LEU A 593 -19.46 -23.50 5.22
CA LEU A 593 -19.90 -22.14 4.92
C LEU A 593 -19.23 -21.12 5.87
N ASN A 594 -18.12 -21.49 6.51
CA ASN A 594 -17.39 -20.62 7.43
C ASN A 594 -17.05 -19.28 6.76
N GLY A 595 -17.41 -18.14 7.34
CA GLY A 595 -17.15 -16.80 6.82
C GLY A 595 -18.06 -16.36 5.66
N CYS A 596 -19.08 -17.13 5.29
CA CYS A 596 -20.08 -16.75 4.28
C CYS A 596 -21.07 -15.71 4.82
N SER A 597 -20.60 -14.48 5.01
CA SER A 597 -21.34 -13.40 5.71
C SER A 597 -22.64 -12.93 5.06
N LYS A 598 -22.84 -13.21 3.77
CA LYS A 598 -24.06 -12.85 3.04
C LYS A 598 -25.16 -13.91 3.09
N VAL A 599 -24.84 -15.15 3.46
CA VAL A 599 -25.83 -16.22 3.58
C VAL A 599 -26.77 -15.91 4.74
N ALA A 600 -28.07 -15.83 4.42
CA ALA A 600 -29.14 -15.63 5.39
C ALA A 600 -30.17 -16.78 5.38
N ASP A 601 -30.37 -17.41 4.22
CA ASP A 601 -31.32 -18.51 4.05
C ASP A 601 -30.59 -19.85 3.88
N ILE A 602 -30.85 -20.77 4.81
CA ILE A 602 -30.33 -22.15 4.79
C ILE A 602 -31.41 -23.20 4.49
N ALA A 603 -32.59 -22.81 3.98
CA ALA A 603 -33.66 -23.71 3.55
C ALA A 603 -33.18 -24.92 2.73
N PRO A 604 -32.21 -24.79 1.80
CA PRO A 604 -31.70 -25.91 1.02
C PRO A 604 -31.10 -27.06 1.85
N LEU A 605 -30.57 -26.78 3.05
CA LEU A 605 -29.99 -27.81 3.94
C LEU A 605 -31.04 -28.83 4.40
N SER A 606 -32.33 -28.45 4.44
CA SER A 606 -33.44 -29.36 4.78
C SER A 606 -33.57 -30.54 3.80
N THR A 607 -32.99 -30.42 2.61
CA THR A 607 -33.01 -31.42 1.54
C THR A 607 -31.76 -32.31 1.50
N MET A 608 -30.88 -32.21 2.51
CA MET A 608 -29.60 -32.93 2.60
C MET A 608 -29.66 -34.03 3.68
N PRO A 609 -30.23 -35.22 3.38
CA PRO A 609 -30.55 -36.24 4.39
C PRO A 609 -29.33 -36.90 5.04
N GLN A 610 -28.12 -36.70 4.50
CA GLN A 610 -26.89 -37.32 4.99
C GLN A 610 -25.94 -36.31 5.66
N LEU A 611 -26.37 -35.05 5.86
CA LEU A 611 -25.53 -34.01 6.43
C LEU A 611 -25.14 -34.35 7.87
N GLN A 612 -23.84 -34.52 8.12
CA GLN A 612 -23.27 -34.88 9.42
C GLN A 612 -22.45 -33.73 10.03
N TRP A 613 -21.94 -32.84 9.20
CA TRP A 613 -21.10 -31.72 9.60
C TRP A 613 -21.50 -30.48 8.81
N ALA A 614 -21.79 -29.39 9.53
CA ALA A 614 -22.10 -28.09 8.94
C ALA A 614 -21.39 -26.97 9.72
N ASP A 615 -20.54 -26.20 9.03
CA ASP A 615 -19.92 -24.98 9.58
C ASP A 615 -20.61 -23.77 9.00
N LEU A 616 -21.34 -23.03 9.83
CA LEU A 616 -22.03 -21.78 9.50
C LEU A 616 -21.40 -20.62 10.29
N TYR A 617 -20.17 -20.78 10.78
CA TYR A 617 -19.48 -19.74 11.54
C TYR A 617 -19.38 -18.46 10.70
N GLY A 618 -19.71 -17.30 11.24
CA GLY A 618 -19.61 -16.01 10.54
C GLY A 618 -20.70 -15.76 9.49
N CYS A 619 -21.74 -16.61 9.39
CA CYS A 619 -22.97 -16.29 8.65
C CYS A 619 -23.80 -15.24 9.42
N ALA A 620 -23.29 -14.00 9.49
CA ALA A 620 -23.78 -12.97 10.41
C ALA A 620 -25.26 -12.55 10.18
N LYS A 621 -25.80 -12.79 8.98
CA LYS A 621 -27.20 -12.52 8.64
C LYS A 621 -28.16 -13.66 8.98
N LEU A 622 -27.65 -14.83 9.36
CA LEU A 622 -28.47 -15.99 9.71
C LEU A 622 -29.18 -15.77 11.05
N ASP A 623 -30.51 -15.84 11.04
CA ASP A 623 -31.38 -15.74 12.20
C ASP A 623 -32.35 -16.93 12.34
N ASP A 624 -32.75 -17.56 11.24
CA ASP A 624 -33.60 -18.75 11.20
C ASP A 624 -32.81 -20.03 10.92
N ILE A 625 -32.85 -20.96 11.88
CA ILE A 625 -32.27 -22.31 11.76
C ILE A 625 -33.32 -23.42 11.64
N SER A 626 -34.59 -23.09 11.44
CA SER A 626 -35.69 -24.04 11.21
C SER A 626 -35.43 -25.09 10.13
N PRO A 627 -34.71 -24.78 9.02
CA PRO A 627 -34.35 -25.79 8.02
C PRO A 627 -33.55 -26.98 8.55
N LEU A 628 -32.86 -26.84 9.70
CA LEU A 628 -32.08 -27.91 10.31
C LEU A 628 -32.94 -28.88 11.13
N TYR A 629 -34.23 -28.60 11.36
CA TYR A 629 -35.09 -29.38 12.26
C TYR A 629 -35.09 -30.90 12.01
N ASN A 630 -34.95 -31.31 10.74
CA ASN A 630 -34.95 -32.72 10.33
C ASN A 630 -33.57 -33.29 10.01
N SER A 631 -32.48 -32.59 10.30
CA SER A 631 -31.10 -33.03 10.02
C SER A 631 -30.60 -34.07 11.03
N GLN A 632 -31.30 -35.22 11.12
CA GLN A 632 -31.12 -36.27 12.14
C GLN A 632 -29.70 -36.87 12.21
N TRP A 633 -28.91 -36.74 11.13
CA TRP A 633 -27.54 -37.25 11.04
C TRP A 633 -26.49 -36.22 11.45
N LEU A 634 -26.87 -34.97 11.73
CA LEU A 634 -25.95 -33.90 12.08
C LEU A 634 -25.26 -34.22 13.41
N ARG A 635 -23.93 -34.27 13.41
CA ARG A 635 -23.08 -34.58 14.57
C ARG A 635 -22.31 -33.38 15.06
N TRP A 636 -21.96 -32.48 14.15
CA TRP A 636 -21.21 -31.25 14.44
C TRP A 636 -21.86 -30.08 13.72
N LEU A 637 -22.10 -29.01 14.46
CA LEU A 637 -22.70 -27.77 13.97
C LEU A 637 -21.97 -26.59 14.59
N ASP A 638 -21.48 -25.67 13.75
CA ASP A 638 -20.99 -24.37 14.20
C ASP A 638 -21.93 -23.27 13.69
N LEU A 639 -22.43 -22.48 14.61
CA LEU A 639 -23.31 -21.32 14.41
C LEU A 639 -22.65 -20.05 14.98
N GLY A 640 -21.36 -20.09 15.32
CA GLY A 640 -20.67 -18.95 15.88
C GLY A 640 -20.70 -17.72 14.96
N GLY A 641 -20.75 -16.51 15.51
CA GLY A 641 -20.86 -15.28 14.73
C GLY A 641 -22.25 -15.03 14.12
N CYS A 642 -23.22 -15.92 14.30
CA CYS A 642 -24.63 -15.66 13.97
C CYS A 642 -25.23 -14.74 15.04
N THR A 643 -24.89 -13.46 14.98
CA THR A 643 -25.18 -12.47 16.05
C THR A 643 -26.66 -12.21 16.29
N ASN A 644 -27.53 -12.49 15.30
CA ASN A 644 -28.98 -12.30 15.37
C ASN A 644 -29.74 -13.57 15.79
N LEU A 645 -29.05 -14.70 15.97
CA LEU A 645 -29.67 -15.97 16.35
C LEU A 645 -30.19 -15.90 17.79
N THR A 646 -31.49 -16.08 17.97
CA THR A 646 -32.18 -16.03 19.28
C THR A 646 -32.84 -17.33 19.68
N ASP A 647 -33.26 -18.15 18.71
CA ASP A 647 -34.01 -19.39 18.95
C ASP A 647 -33.20 -20.64 18.57
N LEU A 648 -33.10 -21.58 19.51
CA LEU A 648 -32.48 -22.89 19.33
C LEU A 648 -33.49 -24.04 19.27
N ALA A 649 -34.81 -23.78 19.34
CA ALA A 649 -35.87 -24.78 19.27
C ALA A 649 -35.74 -25.75 18.09
N PRO A 650 -35.33 -25.32 16.87
CA PRO A 650 -35.13 -26.23 15.76
C PRO A 650 -34.10 -27.33 16.01
N LEU A 651 -33.13 -27.12 16.91
CA LEU A 651 -32.09 -28.12 17.23
C LEU A 651 -32.58 -29.22 18.18
N GLY A 652 -33.69 -29.01 18.89
CA GLY A 652 -34.14 -29.91 19.95
C GLY A 652 -34.43 -31.35 19.48
N GLY A 653 -34.72 -31.53 18.20
CA GLY A 653 -34.97 -32.84 17.57
C GLY A 653 -33.71 -33.60 17.13
N LEU A 654 -32.51 -33.02 17.23
CA LEU A 654 -31.27 -33.55 16.64
C LEU A 654 -30.57 -34.55 17.56
N GLN A 655 -31.10 -35.76 17.69
CA GLN A 655 -30.59 -36.80 18.61
C GLN A 655 -29.19 -37.34 18.25
N GLY A 656 -28.63 -36.94 17.11
CA GLY A 656 -27.26 -37.27 16.69
C GLY A 656 -26.22 -36.19 17.00
N LEU A 657 -26.62 -34.98 17.41
CA LEU A 657 -25.72 -33.82 17.55
C LEU A 657 -24.79 -33.99 18.76
N GLN A 658 -23.49 -34.01 18.52
CA GLN A 658 -22.46 -34.27 19.54
C GLN A 658 -21.71 -33.00 19.93
N ALA A 659 -21.54 -32.06 19.01
CA ALA A 659 -20.82 -30.81 19.22
C ALA A 659 -21.59 -29.64 18.62
N LEU A 660 -21.78 -28.59 19.42
CA LEU A 660 -22.42 -27.34 19.02
C LEU A 660 -21.54 -26.16 19.41
N ALA A 661 -21.20 -25.33 18.44
CA ALA A 661 -20.44 -24.11 18.65
C ALA A 661 -21.34 -22.88 18.37
N LEU A 662 -21.35 -21.93 19.32
CA LEU A 662 -22.19 -20.72 19.31
C LEU A 662 -21.34 -19.48 19.66
N HIS A 663 -20.07 -19.47 19.26
CA HIS A 663 -19.15 -18.37 19.57
C HIS A 663 -19.77 -17.01 19.21
N ASN A 664 -19.72 -15.99 20.06
CA ASN A 664 -20.23 -14.64 19.75
C ASN A 664 -21.70 -14.59 19.27
N CYS A 665 -22.56 -15.55 19.62
CA CYS A 665 -24.01 -15.42 19.47
C CYS A 665 -24.55 -14.47 20.55
N THR A 666 -24.43 -13.16 20.31
CA THR A 666 -24.69 -12.13 21.34
C THR A 666 -26.18 -11.93 21.64
N ALA A 667 -27.09 -12.28 20.73
CA ALA A 667 -28.53 -12.20 20.95
C ALA A 667 -29.12 -13.46 21.62
N LEU A 668 -28.34 -14.53 21.78
CA LEU A 668 -28.81 -15.78 22.36
C LEU A 668 -28.92 -15.66 23.89
N GLU A 669 -30.09 -15.99 24.43
CA GLU A 669 -30.37 -15.96 25.87
C GLU A 669 -30.73 -17.35 26.44
N ASP A 670 -31.54 -18.12 25.71
CA ASP A 670 -32.13 -19.37 26.21
C ASP A 670 -31.40 -20.62 25.67
N LEU A 671 -30.98 -21.49 26.60
CA LEU A 671 -30.39 -22.80 26.31
C LEU A 671 -31.36 -23.97 26.57
N ALA A 672 -32.59 -23.73 27.03
CA ALA A 672 -33.59 -24.77 27.29
C ALA A 672 -33.86 -25.69 26.08
N PRO A 673 -33.88 -25.20 24.83
CA PRO A 673 -34.01 -26.07 23.66
C PRO A 673 -32.95 -27.16 23.52
N LEU A 674 -31.76 -26.97 24.08
CA LEU A 674 -30.68 -27.95 24.00
C LEU A 674 -30.91 -29.17 24.90
N THR A 675 -31.80 -29.07 25.90
CA THR A 675 -32.01 -30.10 26.93
C THR A 675 -32.48 -31.46 26.40
N SER A 676 -33.08 -31.50 25.21
CA SER A 676 -33.54 -32.72 24.55
C SER A 676 -32.45 -33.42 23.73
N ILE A 677 -31.29 -32.80 23.52
CA ILE A 677 -30.19 -33.31 22.69
C ILE A 677 -29.28 -34.21 23.53
N ARG A 678 -29.73 -35.46 23.78
CA ARG A 678 -29.03 -36.40 24.68
C ARG A 678 -27.63 -36.80 24.20
N SER A 679 -27.32 -36.62 22.92
CA SER A 679 -26.02 -36.90 22.32
C SER A 679 -24.96 -35.82 22.56
N LEU A 680 -25.35 -34.61 23.01
CA LEU A 680 -24.45 -33.47 23.08
C LEU A 680 -23.33 -33.69 24.11
N ARG A 681 -22.08 -33.49 23.69
CA ARG A 681 -20.86 -33.66 24.50
C ARG A 681 -20.00 -32.41 24.55
N ALA A 682 -20.10 -31.52 23.57
CA ALA A 682 -19.32 -30.30 23.49
C ALA A 682 -20.24 -29.11 23.15
N LEU A 683 -20.17 -28.06 23.97
CA LEU A 683 -20.93 -26.82 23.78
C LEU A 683 -20.01 -25.61 23.94
N VAL A 684 -19.89 -24.76 22.92
CA VAL A 684 -19.08 -23.54 23.00
C VAL A 684 -19.97 -22.31 23.04
N LEU A 685 -19.85 -21.53 24.11
CA LEU A 685 -20.59 -20.28 24.38
C LEU A 685 -19.66 -19.07 24.56
N THR A 686 -18.42 -19.18 24.08
CA THR A 686 -17.42 -18.11 24.18
C THR A 686 -17.97 -16.83 23.54
N GLY A 687 -17.98 -15.71 24.26
CA GLY A 687 -18.51 -14.43 23.77
C GLY A 687 -20.04 -14.33 23.67
N CYS A 688 -20.80 -15.33 24.13
CA CYS A 688 -22.26 -15.24 24.28
C CYS A 688 -22.61 -14.35 25.49
N SER A 689 -22.54 -13.04 25.32
CA SER A 689 -22.72 -12.06 26.40
C SER A 689 -24.08 -12.12 27.09
N SER A 690 -25.11 -12.59 26.39
CA SER A 690 -26.50 -12.63 26.87
C SER A 690 -26.90 -13.97 27.50
N VAL A 691 -26.01 -14.97 27.46
CA VAL A 691 -26.21 -16.25 28.14
C VAL A 691 -25.65 -16.15 29.56
N TYR A 692 -26.53 -16.15 30.55
CA TYR A 692 -26.16 -16.06 31.98
C TYR A 692 -26.39 -17.36 32.76
N ASP A 693 -27.28 -18.24 32.29
CA ASP A 693 -27.71 -19.44 33.01
C ASP A 693 -27.32 -20.73 32.27
N LEU A 694 -26.65 -21.63 32.99
CA LEU A 694 -26.30 -22.98 32.51
C LEU A 694 -27.19 -24.07 33.13
N ALA A 695 -28.21 -23.73 33.92
CA ALA A 695 -29.11 -24.69 34.56
C ALA A 695 -29.76 -25.68 33.57
N PRO A 696 -30.14 -25.28 32.33
CA PRO A 696 -30.65 -26.22 31.33
C PRO A 696 -29.70 -27.41 31.07
N LEU A 697 -28.39 -27.20 31.15
CA LEU A 697 -27.40 -28.26 30.88
C LEU A 697 -27.42 -29.38 31.93
N ARG A 698 -28.05 -29.19 33.10
CA ARG A 698 -28.25 -30.27 34.10
C ARG A 698 -29.11 -31.42 33.57
N MET A 699 -29.96 -31.15 32.58
CA MET A 699 -30.83 -32.16 31.97
C MET A 699 -30.09 -33.05 30.98
N LEU A 700 -28.90 -32.65 30.54
CA LEU A 700 -28.06 -33.41 29.61
C LEU A 700 -27.30 -34.53 30.33
N PRO A 701 -26.94 -35.62 29.62
CA PRO A 701 -26.11 -36.67 30.21
C PRO A 701 -24.75 -36.13 30.73
N PRO A 702 -24.19 -36.74 31.78
CA PRO A 702 -22.89 -36.33 32.32
C PRO A 702 -21.74 -36.51 31.34
N GLY A 703 -20.63 -35.81 31.60
CA GLY A 703 -19.37 -35.97 30.88
C GLY A 703 -19.21 -35.07 29.65
N GLY A 704 -20.11 -34.10 29.45
CA GLY A 704 -19.92 -33.05 28.45
C GLY A 704 -18.99 -31.92 28.93
N THR A 705 -18.51 -31.11 27.99
CA THR A 705 -17.70 -29.91 28.25
C THR A 705 -18.40 -28.68 27.67
N VAL A 706 -18.43 -27.59 28.46
CA VAL A 706 -18.93 -26.28 28.05
C VAL A 706 -17.85 -25.21 28.21
N TRP A 707 -17.62 -24.42 27.16
CA TRP A 707 -16.67 -23.30 27.18
C TRP A 707 -17.42 -21.98 27.23
N VAL A 708 -17.09 -21.11 28.20
CA VAL A 708 -17.91 -19.93 28.54
C VAL A 708 -17.11 -18.62 28.61
N LYS A 709 -15.89 -18.59 28.07
CA LYS A 709 -15.01 -17.41 28.13
C LYS A 709 -15.68 -16.20 27.50
N GLY A 710 -15.82 -15.12 28.26
CA GLY A 710 -16.46 -13.88 27.78
C GLY A 710 -17.98 -13.99 27.59
N SER A 711 -18.64 -15.04 28.10
CA SER A 711 -20.11 -15.10 28.17
C SER A 711 -20.67 -14.28 29.34
N GLY A 712 -22.00 -14.21 29.45
CA GLY A 712 -22.69 -13.64 30.63
C GLY A 712 -22.60 -14.53 31.88
N VAL A 713 -22.17 -15.78 31.77
CA VAL A 713 -22.12 -16.73 32.89
C VAL A 713 -21.13 -16.24 33.95
N ARG A 714 -21.58 -16.16 35.21
CA ARG A 714 -20.76 -15.77 36.36
C ARG A 714 -20.62 -16.85 37.42
N VAL A 715 -21.58 -17.78 37.48
CA VAL A 715 -21.65 -18.82 38.51
C VAL A 715 -22.01 -20.13 37.84
N VAL A 716 -21.31 -21.20 38.22
CA VAL A 716 -21.65 -22.55 37.79
C VAL A 716 -22.82 -23.06 38.64
N PRO A 717 -23.95 -23.48 38.04
CA PRO A 717 -25.09 -23.97 38.80
C PRO A 717 -24.73 -25.24 39.59
N PRO A 718 -25.12 -25.35 40.88
CA PRO A 718 -24.76 -26.51 41.71
C PRO A 718 -25.31 -27.81 41.11
N GLY A 719 -24.55 -28.90 41.20
CA GLY A 719 -24.95 -30.20 40.64
C GLY A 719 -24.83 -30.33 39.12
N LEU A 720 -24.25 -29.36 38.41
CA LEU A 720 -23.93 -29.51 36.99
C LEU A 720 -22.81 -30.56 36.80
N GLN A 721 -23.09 -31.62 36.04
CA GLN A 721 -22.16 -32.72 35.77
C GLN A 721 -21.34 -32.55 34.47
N TRP A 722 -21.25 -31.30 33.99
CA TRP A 722 -20.47 -30.89 32.82
C TRP A 722 -19.22 -30.13 33.25
N SER A 723 -18.11 -30.32 32.53
CA SER A 723 -16.89 -29.55 32.76
C SER A 723 -17.09 -28.13 32.20
N VAL A 724 -17.03 -27.12 33.07
CA VAL A 724 -17.08 -25.70 32.66
C VAL A 724 -15.65 -25.17 32.48
N ARG A 725 -15.35 -24.59 31.33
CA ARG A 725 -14.03 -24.06 30.96
C ARG A 725 -14.11 -22.57 30.63
N GLY A 726 -13.16 -21.79 31.14
CA GLY A 726 -13.03 -20.36 30.83
C GLY A 726 -14.03 -19.45 31.55
N LEU A 727 -14.54 -19.87 32.71
CA LEU A 727 -15.31 -19.02 33.62
C LEU A 727 -14.46 -17.85 34.14
#